data_AF-A0A9D8TN90-F1
#
_entry.id   AF-A0A9D8TN90-F1
#
_cell.length_a   1.000
_cell.length_b   1.000
_cell.length_c   1.000
_cell.angle_alpha   90.00
_cell.angle_beta   90.00
_cell.angle_gamma   90.00
#
_symmetry.space_group_name_H-M   'P 1'
#
loop_
_entity.id
_entity.type
_entity.pdbx_description
1 polymer ?
#
loop_
_entity_poly.entity_id
_entity_poly.type
_entity_poly.pdbx_seq_one_letter_code
_entity_poly.pdbx_strand_id
1 'polypeptide(L)'
;MVTKLSRHTFLLLISTLFFTFVCPTYANDAEVGKALQLKINDFRNKYNALKIGKARNYKIDNFCIDRKKSEVQLSLSKNFEFIEYREDLIKELHDSLRTCLPEDIKDYKFEIYINSLPLEYYVPNIYRTGLKIDKERKPSYSPSESSIVSNKNKPFVPEKGLTNSHIALWHSHGWYFDPVQGTWQWQRPKLFQITEDTYSMSIVLPYLVPMLENAGAYVFTPRERDMQRFEVVVDNNDNQPESYLENNDSKYTWDESEDSAGFANSKFLYTDFDNPFKTGTYRTIKSRKHGEAYIDWSPEIPASGDYAVYVSYHTLPESTTEAHYTVFHTGGTTEFVVDQTMGGGTWIYLGTFNFERGSSSNKVRLTNASKAGGIITADAVKFGGGMGNIGKTSVSNDGDTITAASGRARYLEGAKYWLQWAGYPDSVYSVFKGTNDYKDDYMCRGLWVNNLLGGSDRAPLSKGKNIPIDLAFALHTDAGFTLDSTTIGTMGIYMTNVNEGKFASGYNRYASRDFSDIVQTQLVNDIRAQYCADWNRRRLTNESYHEARTPEVPTLLLEFLSHQNYDDMKFGLDPNFRFSVARSIYKGMLKFLASQYDVEYEVQPLPVRNFSAEIIDSTESSMVALSWSAQADSLEESAYPKKYIVYKAVENNGFDNGTVTDVPYIVLPIGNDTIYRFKVTAVNDGGESFPSEILSVCELSESKGCVLIVNGFDRVSAPEHFRVAKHSGFLDKLDYGVPDKYDVSYTGSQYNFVIGSTFATNNAPGHGASSGEFETDIIAGNTFDFPYKHGRSIKKAKYSFVSCSDEFFESEQIDLDKYFAIDYILGEEKETVSGKAVKYQVFSENMISKLKDYLLKHNGNLLLTGAYIGSEIWEKDSCDMNKIDFAENVLHYTFVKTDASDNGKLTILTNSDFNSEFNFCTKLNQSLYAVEVPDAINCTKGGKVQFRFSDSKLPACVTYRGLYKSVVATFPFESILYESNRNKFMSETLSFFENNERKVKKRTVAAKSSSKKKSVAKKKKKNKTVKKRKVSPR
;
A
#
# COMPACT_ATOMS: atom_id res chain seq x y z
N MET A 1 65.68 -11.16 0.40
CA MET A 1 66.69 -10.08 0.33
C MET A 1 66.06 -8.86 -0.33
N VAL A 2 65.91 -7.77 0.45
CA VAL A 2 66.12 -6.34 0.09
C VAL A 2 65.35 -5.82 -1.14
N THR A 3 64.47 -4.81 -1.15
CA THR A 3 63.98 -3.78 -0.21
C THR A 3 62.87 -3.02 -0.96
N LYS A 4 61.74 -2.70 -0.30
CA LYS A 4 61.06 -1.39 -0.36
C LYS A 4 59.86 -1.42 0.60
N LEU A 5 60.16 -1.15 1.87
CA LEU A 5 59.17 -0.73 2.86
C LEU A 5 58.56 0.60 2.38
N SER A 6 57.25 0.62 2.17
CA SER A 6 56.49 1.87 2.03
C SER A 6 55.97 2.31 3.40
N ARG A 7 55.74 3.61 3.53
CA ARG A 7 55.50 4.43 4.74
C ARG A 7 54.40 3.98 5.74
N HIS A 8 53.79 2.81 5.60
CA HIS A 8 52.65 2.36 6.42
C HIS A 8 53.03 1.65 7.72
N THR A 9 54.28 1.18 7.87
CA THR A 9 54.75 0.58 9.13
C THR A 9 55.19 1.63 10.18
N PHE A 10 55.30 2.91 9.80
CA PHE A 10 55.63 4.00 10.72
C PHE A 10 54.38 4.70 11.31
N LEU A 11 53.20 4.45 10.75
CA LEU A 11 51.91 4.95 11.28
C LEU A 11 51.22 3.94 12.19
N LEU A 12 51.47 2.63 12.03
CA LEU A 12 50.91 1.59 12.89
C LEU A 12 51.59 1.44 14.27
N LEU A 13 52.73 2.10 14.49
CA LEU A 13 53.39 2.17 15.80
C LEU A 13 53.12 3.48 16.56
N ILE A 14 52.31 4.39 15.99
CA ILE A 14 51.89 5.65 16.62
C ILE A 14 50.41 5.60 17.08
N SER A 15 49.63 4.59 16.67
CA SER A 15 48.23 4.43 17.11
C SER A 15 48.03 3.70 18.44
N THR A 16 49.10 3.29 19.13
CA THR A 16 49.07 2.75 20.51
C THR A 16 49.61 3.72 21.56
N LEU A 17 49.89 4.98 21.19
CA LEU A 17 50.19 6.06 22.13
C LEU A 17 49.19 7.21 21.94
N PHE A 18 47.98 7.03 22.45
CA PHE A 18 47.13 8.16 22.84
C PHE A 18 46.86 8.07 24.35
N PHE A 19 47.53 8.95 25.08
CA PHE A 19 47.21 9.44 26.42
C PHE A 19 46.67 8.43 27.45
N THR A 20 47.56 7.66 28.06
CA THR A 20 47.47 7.43 29.50
C THR A 20 47.87 8.72 30.21
N PHE A 21 46.96 9.70 30.26
CA PHE A 21 47.04 10.71 31.31
C PHE A 21 46.76 9.99 32.63
N VAL A 22 47.82 9.60 33.34
CA VAL A 22 47.74 9.34 34.78
C VAL A 22 47.55 10.70 35.42
N CYS A 23 46.29 11.17 35.46
CA CYS A 23 45.93 12.32 36.27
C CYS A 23 45.97 11.88 37.74
N PRO A 24 46.58 12.66 38.64
CA PRO A 24 46.44 12.41 40.07
C PRO A 24 44.96 12.56 40.41
N THR A 25 44.29 11.46 40.79
CA THR A 25 42.92 11.48 41.28
C THR A 25 42.91 12.15 42.65
N TYR A 26 42.46 13.40 42.71
CA TYR A 26 42.19 14.03 44.01
C TYR A 26 40.94 13.38 44.61
N ALA A 27 40.83 13.32 45.94
CA ALA A 27 39.64 12.78 46.61
C ALA A 27 38.33 13.47 46.13
N ASN A 28 38.42 14.74 45.71
CA ASN A 28 37.33 15.53 45.15
C ASN A 28 36.84 15.00 43.78
N ASP A 29 37.72 14.42 42.95
CA ASP A 29 37.38 13.95 41.60
C ASP A 29 36.54 12.66 41.64
N ALA A 30 36.78 11.81 42.64
CA ALA A 30 36.01 10.58 42.85
C ALA A 30 34.57 10.85 43.33
N GLU A 31 34.35 11.90 44.12
CA GLU A 31 33.02 12.34 44.54
C GLU A 31 32.24 12.96 43.39
N VAL A 32 32.89 13.80 42.57
CA VAL A 32 32.31 14.33 41.32
C VAL A 32 31.92 13.18 40.38
N GLY A 33 32.77 12.17 40.21
CA GLY A 33 32.46 10.99 39.40
C GLY A 33 31.22 10.23 39.87
N LYS A 34 31.02 10.07 41.19
CA LYS A 34 29.81 9.45 41.76
C LYS A 34 28.56 10.30 41.50
N ALA A 35 28.65 11.62 41.69
CA ALA A 35 27.54 12.53 41.45
C ALA A 35 27.11 12.52 39.96
N LEU A 36 28.09 12.53 39.05
CA LEU A 36 27.85 12.37 37.61
C LEU A 36 27.15 11.05 37.30
N GLN A 37 27.62 9.93 37.88
CA GLN A 37 27.00 8.62 37.65
C GLN A 37 25.53 8.56 38.17
N LEU A 38 25.20 9.26 39.26
CA LEU A 38 23.81 9.38 39.72
C LEU A 38 22.94 10.13 38.71
N LYS A 39 23.41 11.26 38.18
CA LYS A 39 22.70 11.99 37.11
C LYS A 39 22.52 11.18 35.85
N ILE A 40 23.51 10.37 35.47
CA ILE A 40 23.40 9.43 34.36
C ILE A 40 22.34 8.36 34.63
N ASN A 41 22.25 7.85 35.87
CA ASN A 41 21.20 6.89 36.25
C ASN A 41 19.80 7.54 36.22
N ASP A 42 19.67 8.79 36.67
CA ASP A 42 18.42 9.56 36.60
C ASP A 42 18.00 9.77 35.15
N PHE A 43 18.94 10.19 34.29
CA PHE A 43 18.71 10.35 32.85
C PHE A 43 18.25 9.04 32.21
N ARG A 44 18.90 7.92 32.53
CA ARG A 44 18.48 6.59 32.09
C ARG A 44 17.04 6.27 32.50
N ASN A 45 16.68 6.56 33.74
CA ASN A 45 15.34 6.28 34.27
C ASN A 45 14.26 7.21 33.68
N LYS A 46 14.63 8.32 33.03
CA LYS A 46 13.69 9.15 32.28
C LYS A 46 13.45 8.63 30.86
N TYR A 47 14.43 8.00 30.22
CA TYR A 47 14.36 7.65 28.80
C TYR A 47 13.92 6.19 28.54
N ASN A 48 12.74 6.00 27.98
CA ASN A 48 12.16 4.66 27.80
C ASN A 48 13.00 3.72 26.91
N ALA A 49 13.65 4.23 25.86
CA ALA A 49 14.54 3.43 25.00
C ALA A 49 15.72 2.79 25.76
N LEU A 50 16.06 3.33 26.94
CA LEU A 50 17.11 2.80 27.83
C LEU A 50 16.57 1.86 28.92
N LYS A 51 15.24 1.78 29.07
CA LYS A 51 14.57 0.89 30.04
C LYS A 51 14.26 -0.50 29.46
N ILE A 52 14.06 -0.59 28.15
CA ILE A 52 13.55 -1.79 27.49
C ILE A 52 14.72 -2.68 27.03
N GLY A 53 14.85 -3.86 27.65
CA GLY A 53 15.86 -4.89 27.33
C GLY A 53 16.63 -5.38 28.57
N LYS A 54 17.41 -6.47 28.43
CA LYS A 54 18.29 -7.00 29.51
C LYS A 54 19.07 -5.85 30.17
N ALA A 55 19.31 -5.93 31.49
CA ALA A 55 20.09 -4.95 32.23
C ALA A 55 21.45 -4.69 31.55
N ARG A 56 21.52 -3.60 30.76
CA ARG A 56 22.74 -3.15 30.11
C ARG A 56 23.47 -2.21 31.06
N ASN A 57 24.80 -2.30 31.11
CA ASN A 57 25.61 -1.40 31.90
C ASN A 57 25.65 -0.02 31.23
N TYR A 58 24.78 0.89 31.69
CA TYR A 58 24.82 2.31 31.35
C TYR A 58 25.69 3.02 32.38
N LYS A 59 26.94 3.30 32.03
CA LYS A 59 27.92 3.86 32.95
C LYS A 59 28.82 4.88 32.28
N ILE A 60 29.51 5.63 33.12
CA ILE A 60 30.68 6.41 32.74
C ILE A 60 31.86 5.44 32.63
N ASP A 61 32.46 5.37 31.44
CA ASP A 61 33.66 4.55 31.18
C ASP A 61 34.94 5.30 31.57
N ASN A 62 34.98 6.62 31.33
CA ASN A 62 36.11 7.47 31.71
C ASN A 62 35.64 8.87 32.09
N PHE A 63 36.34 9.50 33.02
CA PHE A 63 36.14 10.89 33.42
C PHE A 63 37.51 11.53 33.67
N CYS A 64 37.78 12.64 33.00
CA CYS A 64 39.06 13.33 33.07
C CYS A 64 38.85 14.84 33.21
N ILE A 65 39.62 15.47 34.10
CA ILE A 65 39.70 16.92 34.24
C ILE A 65 41.11 17.35 33.83
N ASP A 66 41.22 18.10 32.72
CA ASP A 66 42.46 18.72 32.28
C ASP A 66 42.46 20.20 32.68
N ARG A 67 43.02 20.48 33.87
CA ARG A 67 43.15 21.85 34.39
C ARG A 67 44.11 22.73 33.60
N LYS A 68 44.99 22.17 32.75
CA LYS A 68 45.89 22.98 31.91
C LYS A 68 45.17 23.51 30.69
N LYS A 69 44.26 22.72 30.13
CA LYS A 69 43.42 23.11 28.98
C LYS A 69 42.10 23.74 29.38
N SER A 70 41.77 23.75 30.67
CA SER A 70 40.45 24.13 31.17
C SER A 70 39.34 23.30 30.51
N GLU A 71 39.55 21.98 30.46
CA GLU A 71 38.68 21.01 29.80
C GLU A 71 38.25 19.91 30.78
N VAL A 72 37.00 19.46 30.66
CA VAL A 72 36.45 18.29 31.33
C VAL A 72 35.94 17.34 30.25
N GLN A 73 36.34 16.08 30.31
CA GLN A 73 35.95 15.06 29.34
C GLN A 73 35.25 13.89 30.04
N LEU A 74 34.11 13.50 29.51
CA LEU A 74 33.30 12.39 30.00
C LEU A 74 33.08 11.38 28.88
N SER A 75 33.52 10.13 29.06
CA SER A 75 33.21 9.05 28.12
C SER A 75 32.11 8.16 28.69
N LEU A 76 31.00 8.05 27.96
CA LEU A 76 29.88 7.18 28.28
C LEU A 76 30.04 5.82 27.59
N SER A 77 29.50 4.78 28.21
CA SER A 77 29.46 3.44 27.64
C SER A 77 28.75 3.39 26.29
N LYS A 78 29.15 2.45 25.41
CA LYS A 78 28.59 2.28 24.06
C LYS A 78 27.04 2.24 24.02
N ASN A 79 26.40 1.77 25.09
CA ASN A 79 24.94 1.67 25.16
C ASN A 79 24.20 3.02 25.01
N PHE A 80 24.88 4.15 25.14
CA PHE A 80 24.32 5.48 24.90
C PHE A 80 24.19 5.85 23.41
N GLU A 81 24.81 5.09 22.49
CA GLU A 81 24.70 5.30 21.03
C GLU A 81 23.25 5.13 20.52
N PHE A 82 22.45 4.37 21.26
CA PHE A 82 21.10 3.94 20.90
C PHE A 82 20.02 5.03 21.00
N ILE A 83 20.39 6.23 21.48
CA ILE A 83 19.49 7.36 21.74
C ILE A 83 19.39 8.26 20.51
N GLU A 84 18.19 8.75 20.23
CA GLU A 84 17.92 9.82 19.27
C GLU A 84 18.33 11.20 19.79
N TYR A 85 19.61 11.54 19.66
CA TYR A 85 20.08 12.84 20.12
C TYR A 85 19.53 13.99 19.26
N ARG A 86 19.13 15.05 19.96
CA ARG A 86 18.76 16.37 19.43
C ARG A 86 19.53 17.43 20.23
N GLU A 87 19.68 18.63 19.69
CA GLU A 87 20.51 19.67 20.32
C GLU A 87 20.00 20.08 21.71
N ASP A 88 18.68 20.09 21.90
CA ASP A 88 18.01 20.35 23.19
C ASP A 88 18.29 19.26 24.22
N LEU A 89 18.22 17.98 23.83
CA LEU A 89 18.52 16.85 24.71
C LEU A 89 20.00 16.83 25.12
N ILE A 90 20.89 17.13 24.18
CA ILE A 90 22.33 17.28 24.44
C ILE A 90 22.54 18.40 25.46
N LYS A 91 21.94 19.57 25.23
CA LYS A 91 22.01 20.70 26.14
C LYS A 91 21.49 20.35 27.55
N GLU A 92 20.33 19.69 27.65
CA GLU A 92 19.78 19.24 28.94
C GLU A 92 20.79 18.34 29.69
N LEU A 93 21.39 17.38 28.98
CA LEU A 93 22.37 16.47 29.56
C LEU A 93 23.63 17.21 30.02
N HIS A 94 24.18 18.10 29.19
CA HIS A 94 25.34 18.94 29.54
C HIS A 94 25.05 19.81 30.76
N ASP A 95 23.93 20.54 30.76
CA ASP A 95 23.53 21.43 31.86
C ASP A 95 23.34 20.63 33.16
N SER A 96 22.64 19.49 33.08
CA SER A 96 22.41 18.59 34.22
C SER A 96 23.70 18.05 34.82
N LEU A 97 24.63 17.58 33.98
CA LEU A 97 25.91 17.04 34.43
C LEU A 97 26.85 18.15 34.94
N ARG A 98 26.82 19.34 34.33
CA ARG A 98 27.61 20.51 34.78
C ARG A 98 27.24 20.95 36.20
N THR A 99 26.02 20.70 36.67
CA THR A 99 25.65 20.95 38.08
C THR A 99 26.44 20.12 39.09
N CYS A 100 27.08 19.02 38.65
CA CYS A 100 27.93 18.19 39.50
C CYS A 100 29.38 18.68 39.57
N LEU A 101 29.76 19.67 38.74
CA LEU A 101 31.12 20.19 38.71
C LEU A 101 31.33 21.27 39.79
N PRO A 102 32.49 21.27 40.48
CA PRO A 102 32.88 22.34 41.39
C PRO A 102 32.93 23.73 40.72
N GLU A 103 32.66 24.79 41.47
CA GLU A 103 32.62 26.17 40.95
C GLU A 103 33.93 26.62 40.28
N ASP A 104 35.10 26.14 40.74
CA ASP A 104 36.40 26.49 40.15
C ASP A 104 36.64 25.89 38.75
N ILE A 105 35.85 24.89 38.35
CA ILE A 105 35.95 24.23 37.03
C ILE A 105 34.63 24.22 36.26
N LYS A 106 33.59 24.88 36.77
CA LYS A 106 32.24 24.88 36.17
C LYS A 106 32.20 25.52 34.79
N ASP A 107 33.07 26.50 34.56
CA ASP A 107 33.24 27.21 33.29
C ASP A 107 34.19 26.52 32.32
N TYR A 108 34.80 25.38 32.71
CA TYR A 108 35.64 24.60 31.80
C TYR A 108 34.81 24.09 30.62
N LYS A 109 35.48 23.95 29.47
CA LYS A 109 34.88 23.31 28.30
C LYS A 109 34.56 21.86 28.65
N PHE A 110 33.31 21.47 28.52
CA PHE A 110 32.84 20.16 28.95
C PHE A 110 32.38 19.34 27.75
N GLU A 111 33.09 18.26 27.44
CA GLU A 111 32.84 17.41 26.27
C GLU A 111 32.42 16.01 26.71
N ILE A 112 31.37 15.50 26.07
CA ILE A 112 30.83 14.16 26.32
C ILE A 112 31.08 13.32 25.07
N TYR A 113 31.60 12.10 25.26
CA TYR A 113 31.94 11.17 24.19
C TYR A 113 31.22 9.85 24.35
N ILE A 114 30.84 9.23 23.24
CA ILE A 114 30.43 7.83 23.15
C ILE A 114 31.32 7.18 22.09
N ASN A 115 32.00 6.09 22.43
CA ASN A 115 32.89 5.38 21.51
C ASN A 115 33.89 6.31 20.77
N SER A 116 34.52 7.22 21.52
CA SER A 116 35.47 8.23 21.03
C SER A 116 34.89 9.30 20.08
N LEU A 117 33.58 9.33 19.87
CA LEU A 117 32.89 10.36 19.09
C LEU A 117 32.18 11.33 20.03
N PRO A 118 32.23 12.65 19.76
CA PRO A 118 31.51 13.63 20.58
C PRO A 118 30.00 13.40 20.47
N LEU A 119 29.26 13.71 21.53
CA LEU A 119 27.82 13.46 21.63
C LEU A 119 27.02 14.08 20.46
N GLU A 120 27.43 15.28 20.04
CA GLU A 120 26.89 16.05 18.92
C GLU A 120 27.01 15.31 17.58
N TYR A 121 27.96 14.38 17.46
CA TYR A 121 28.10 13.53 16.27
C TYR A 121 26.86 12.66 16.06
N TYR A 122 26.11 12.32 17.10
CA TYR A 122 24.93 11.46 16.98
C TYR A 122 23.65 12.21 16.59
N VAL A 123 23.72 13.51 16.30
CA VAL A 123 22.59 14.28 15.74
C VAL A 123 22.56 14.11 14.21
N PRO A 124 21.49 13.57 13.63
CA PRO A 124 21.33 13.48 12.18
C PRO A 124 21.39 14.85 11.50
N ASN A 125 21.93 14.93 10.29
CA ASN A 125 22.11 16.20 9.58
C ASN A 125 20.81 17.02 9.45
N ILE A 126 19.66 16.38 9.23
CA ILE A 126 18.35 17.05 9.13
C ILE A 126 17.91 17.74 10.43
N TYR A 127 18.44 17.32 11.58
CA TYR A 127 18.12 17.88 12.90
C TYR A 127 19.21 18.81 13.44
N ARG A 128 20.22 19.17 12.63
CA ARG A 128 21.26 20.13 13.00
C ARG A 128 20.85 21.55 12.59
N THR A 129 20.39 22.30 13.58
CA THR A 129 19.94 23.70 13.46
C THR A 129 21.01 24.69 13.91
N GLY A 130 21.73 24.39 14.99
CA GLY A 130 22.88 25.15 15.49
C GLY A 130 24.21 24.43 15.28
N LEU A 131 24.19 23.09 15.13
CA LEU A 131 25.38 22.29 14.84
C LEU A 131 25.80 22.39 13.36
N LYS A 132 27.10 22.30 13.10
CA LYS A 132 27.64 22.23 11.74
C LYS A 132 27.22 20.92 11.07
N ILE A 133 26.77 21.00 9.81
CA ILE A 133 26.49 19.82 8.97
C ILE A 133 27.75 18.95 8.80
N ASP A 134 27.58 17.64 9.01
CA ASP A 134 28.60 16.64 8.73
C ASP A 134 28.56 16.26 7.24
N LYS A 135 29.50 16.81 6.48
CA LYS A 135 29.61 16.56 5.03
C LYS A 135 30.10 15.14 4.72
N GLU A 136 30.72 14.44 5.66
CA GLU A 136 31.22 13.08 5.40
C GLU A 136 30.09 12.07 5.29
N ARG A 137 28.89 12.38 5.78
CA ARG A 137 27.70 11.51 5.67
C ARG A 137 26.86 11.77 4.43
N LYS A 138 27.23 12.78 3.63
CA LYS A 138 26.51 13.11 2.40
C LYS A 138 27.13 12.41 1.19
N PRO A 139 26.32 12.05 0.19
CA PRO A 139 26.84 11.51 -1.06
C PRO A 139 27.76 12.53 -1.74
N SER A 140 28.78 12.03 -2.43
CA SER A 140 29.67 12.83 -3.28
C SER A 140 29.15 13.02 -4.71
N TYR A 141 28.03 12.37 -5.03
CA TYR A 141 27.37 12.38 -6.33
C TYR A 141 26.05 13.15 -6.24
N SER A 142 25.57 13.61 -7.39
CA SER A 142 24.28 14.29 -7.53
C SER A 142 23.11 13.29 -7.59
N PRO A 143 21.86 13.74 -7.39
CA PRO A 143 20.68 12.93 -7.72
C PRO A 143 20.74 12.39 -9.15
N SER A 144 20.17 11.21 -9.37
CA SER A 144 20.04 10.62 -10.70
C SER A 144 19.21 11.52 -11.62
N GLU A 145 19.69 11.74 -12.84
CA GLU A 145 18.99 12.56 -13.85
C GLU A 145 17.84 11.80 -14.55
N SER A 146 17.87 10.46 -14.50
CA SER A 146 16.86 9.58 -15.11
C SER A 146 16.56 8.35 -14.24
N SER A 147 15.33 7.85 -14.37
CA SER A 147 14.92 6.53 -13.89
C SER A 147 15.23 5.45 -14.93
N ILE A 148 15.37 4.20 -14.50
CA ILE A 148 15.51 3.03 -15.39
C ILE A 148 14.27 2.81 -16.26
N VAL A 149 13.09 3.18 -15.74
CA VAL A 149 11.82 3.15 -16.46
C VAL A 149 11.10 4.46 -16.22
N SER A 150 10.62 5.07 -17.31
CA SER A 150 9.82 6.29 -17.29
C SER A 150 8.51 6.09 -18.06
N ASN A 151 7.37 6.22 -17.38
CA ASN A 151 6.04 6.20 -18.03
C ASN A 151 5.78 7.55 -18.72
N LYS A 152 5.66 7.55 -20.05
CA LYS A 152 5.46 8.77 -20.86
C LYS A 152 4.01 9.23 -20.90
N ASN A 153 3.07 8.39 -20.50
CA ASN A 153 1.66 8.73 -20.39
C ASN A 153 1.23 9.12 -18.98
N LYS A 154 2.13 9.08 -17.98
CA LYS A 154 1.80 9.61 -16.65
C LYS A 154 1.52 11.10 -16.78
N PRO A 155 0.32 11.58 -16.41
CA PRO A 155 -0.10 12.95 -16.70
C PRO A 155 0.53 13.98 -15.74
N PHE A 156 1.24 13.51 -14.71
CA PHE A 156 1.92 14.33 -13.71
C PHE A 156 3.24 13.69 -13.28
N VAL A 157 4.30 14.50 -13.13
CA VAL A 157 5.62 14.08 -12.63
C VAL A 157 5.95 14.91 -11.39
N PRO A 158 6.21 14.29 -10.22
CA PRO A 158 6.56 15.02 -8.99
C PRO A 158 7.89 15.77 -9.11
N GLU A 159 7.96 17.00 -8.61
CA GLU A 159 9.19 17.83 -8.61
C GLU A 159 9.94 17.80 -7.27
N LYS A 160 9.20 17.59 -6.17
CA LYS A 160 9.68 17.54 -4.78
C LYS A 160 9.40 16.19 -4.12
N GLY A 161 9.18 15.17 -4.94
CA GLY A 161 9.01 13.78 -4.54
C GLY A 161 10.32 12.98 -4.60
N LEU A 162 10.22 11.76 -5.11
CA LEU A 162 11.29 10.79 -5.30
C LEU A 162 11.61 10.51 -6.78
N THR A 163 11.20 11.41 -7.68
CA THR A 163 11.45 11.27 -9.12
C THR A 163 12.91 10.92 -9.40
N ASN A 164 13.13 9.88 -10.22
CA ASN A 164 14.43 9.30 -10.59
C ASN A 164 15.20 8.59 -9.47
N SER A 165 14.66 8.49 -8.25
CA SER A 165 15.30 7.70 -7.19
C SER A 165 15.09 6.20 -7.43
N HIS A 166 16.11 5.39 -7.17
CA HIS A 166 16.04 3.93 -7.21
C HIS A 166 16.17 3.36 -5.80
N ILE A 167 15.14 2.66 -5.35
CA ILE A 167 15.05 2.15 -3.99
C ILE A 167 15.04 0.63 -4.01
N ALA A 168 15.95 0.01 -3.24
CA ALA A 168 15.89 -1.42 -2.97
C ALA A 168 15.08 -1.65 -1.69
N LEU A 169 14.01 -2.42 -1.78
CA LEU A 169 13.07 -2.61 -0.68
C LEU A 169 12.63 -4.06 -0.56
N TRP A 170 12.50 -4.55 0.66
CA TRP A 170 11.94 -5.87 0.91
C TRP A 170 11.18 -5.96 2.22
N HIS A 171 10.12 -6.75 2.20
CA HIS A 171 9.52 -7.40 3.35
C HIS A 171 10.39 -8.58 3.80
N SER A 172 10.02 -9.23 4.89
CA SER A 172 10.80 -10.28 5.56
C SER A 172 10.97 -11.56 4.71
N HIS A 173 11.24 -12.67 5.39
CA HIS A 173 11.45 -14.01 4.85
C HIS A 173 10.27 -14.52 4.01
N GLY A 174 10.53 -15.56 3.23
CA GLY A 174 9.50 -16.27 2.47
C GLY A 174 9.63 -17.78 2.65
N TRP A 175 8.72 -18.51 2.00
CA TRP A 175 8.67 -19.97 2.01
C TRP A 175 9.98 -20.54 1.47
N TYR A 176 10.66 -21.36 2.27
CA TYR A 176 11.98 -21.90 1.94
C TYR A 176 12.08 -23.39 2.22
N PHE A 177 13.02 -24.05 1.55
CA PHE A 177 13.30 -25.46 1.73
C PHE A 177 14.35 -25.70 2.81
N ASP A 178 14.04 -26.50 3.82
CA ASP A 178 15.03 -26.97 4.79
C ASP A 178 15.69 -28.26 4.27
N PRO A 179 16.96 -28.21 3.83
CA PRO A 179 17.65 -29.38 3.29
C PRO A 179 17.95 -30.44 4.36
N VAL A 180 17.94 -30.09 5.66
CA VAL A 180 18.16 -31.05 6.75
C VAL A 180 16.89 -31.86 6.99
N GLN A 181 15.73 -31.21 6.96
CA GLN A 181 14.44 -31.88 7.13
C GLN A 181 13.86 -32.45 5.82
N GLY A 182 14.37 -31.99 4.67
CA GLY A 182 13.85 -32.37 3.36
C GLY A 182 12.45 -31.81 3.09
N THR A 183 12.08 -30.69 3.72
CA THR A 183 10.72 -30.13 3.64
C THR A 183 10.73 -28.62 3.40
N TRP A 184 9.67 -28.11 2.80
CA TRP A 184 9.43 -26.68 2.71
C TRP A 184 8.71 -26.16 3.96
N GLN A 185 9.09 -24.98 4.45
CA GLN A 185 8.51 -24.38 5.66
C GLN A 185 8.61 -22.84 5.68
N TRP A 186 7.83 -22.24 6.59
CA TRP A 186 7.95 -20.84 6.99
C TRP A 186 9.06 -20.68 8.02
N GLN A 187 9.63 -19.48 8.11
CA GLN A 187 10.62 -19.15 9.13
C GLN A 187 9.97 -18.98 10.50
N ARG A 188 8.81 -18.30 10.55
CA ARG A 188 8.09 -18.02 11.80
C ARG A 188 6.87 -18.92 11.99
N PRO A 189 6.44 -19.09 13.26
CA PRO A 189 5.19 -19.77 13.56
C PRO A 189 3.97 -18.95 13.15
N LYS A 190 2.84 -19.66 12.99
CA LYS A 190 1.51 -19.08 12.83
C LYS A 190 0.99 -18.59 14.17
N LEU A 191 0.93 -17.28 14.34
CA LEU A 191 0.54 -16.60 15.57
C LEU A 191 -0.42 -15.46 15.25
N PHE A 192 -1.48 -15.34 16.05
CA PHE A 192 -2.48 -14.28 15.94
C PHE A 192 -3.01 -14.16 14.49
N GLN A 193 -3.34 -15.31 13.92
CA GLN A 193 -3.90 -15.49 12.58
C GLN A 193 -2.95 -15.17 11.41
N ILE A 194 -1.68 -14.82 11.66
CA ILE A 194 -0.71 -14.53 10.60
C ILE A 194 0.56 -15.37 10.73
N THR A 195 1.41 -15.33 9.69
CA THR A 195 2.84 -15.60 9.82
C THR A 195 3.62 -14.35 9.44
N GLU A 196 4.76 -14.12 10.09
CA GLU A 196 5.56 -12.92 9.86
C GLU A 196 6.03 -12.78 8.41
N ASP A 197 6.37 -13.93 7.80
CA ASP A 197 6.86 -14.09 6.42
C ASP A 197 5.91 -13.47 5.36
N THR A 198 4.60 -13.41 5.66
CA THR A 198 3.57 -12.80 4.80
C THR A 198 2.96 -11.54 5.41
N TYR A 199 3.08 -11.32 6.72
CA TYR A 199 2.56 -10.13 7.39
C TYR A 199 3.27 -8.84 6.96
N SER A 200 4.61 -8.83 6.93
CA SER A 200 5.33 -7.64 6.45
C SER A 200 5.05 -7.35 4.96
N MET A 201 4.76 -8.39 4.18
CA MET A 201 4.33 -8.29 2.79
C MET A 201 3.00 -7.55 2.63
N SER A 202 2.02 -7.79 3.52
CA SER A 202 0.71 -7.13 3.47
C SER A 202 0.75 -5.64 3.85
N ILE A 203 1.94 -5.12 4.18
CA ILE A 203 2.22 -3.68 4.34
C ILE A 203 3.01 -3.17 3.14
N VAL A 204 4.04 -3.91 2.74
CA VAL A 204 4.98 -3.50 1.69
C VAL A 204 4.33 -3.42 0.32
N LEU A 205 3.66 -4.49 -0.13
CA LEU A 205 3.13 -4.56 -1.50
C LEU A 205 1.89 -3.68 -1.73
N PRO A 206 0.87 -3.67 -0.86
CA PRO A 206 -0.33 -2.86 -1.10
C PRO A 206 -0.14 -1.37 -0.78
N TYR A 207 0.80 -1.01 0.10
CA TYR A 207 0.94 0.38 0.56
C TYR A 207 2.31 1.01 0.27
N LEU A 208 3.39 0.47 0.85
CA LEU A 208 4.68 1.18 0.84
C LEU A 208 5.29 1.28 -0.57
N VAL A 209 5.26 0.20 -1.36
CA VAL A 209 5.75 0.22 -2.74
C VAL A 209 4.96 1.22 -3.59
N PRO A 210 3.61 1.19 -3.64
CA PRO A 210 2.83 2.19 -4.36
C PRO A 210 3.08 3.63 -3.89
N MET A 211 3.27 3.89 -2.59
CA MET A 211 3.58 5.25 -2.08
C MET A 211 4.90 5.78 -2.65
N LEU A 212 5.94 4.95 -2.68
CA LEU A 212 7.24 5.33 -3.21
C LEU A 212 7.18 5.56 -4.72
N GLU A 213 6.47 4.70 -5.46
CA GLU A 213 6.29 4.82 -6.92
C GLU A 213 5.42 6.03 -7.29
N ASN A 214 4.38 6.32 -6.51
CA ASN A 214 3.54 7.50 -6.69
C ASN A 214 4.30 8.80 -6.42
N ALA A 215 5.27 8.78 -5.51
CA ALA A 215 6.21 9.88 -5.29
C ALA A 215 7.27 10.00 -6.39
N GLY A 216 7.39 9.01 -7.30
CA GLY A 216 8.28 9.05 -8.47
C GLY A 216 9.50 8.13 -8.41
N ALA A 217 9.66 7.32 -7.36
CA ALA A 217 10.74 6.35 -7.26
C ALA A 217 10.52 5.14 -8.17
N TYR A 218 11.59 4.47 -8.55
CA TYR A 218 11.55 3.10 -9.05
C TYR A 218 11.95 2.13 -7.93
N VAL A 219 11.06 1.21 -7.56
CA VAL A 219 11.26 0.30 -6.43
C VAL A 219 11.60 -1.11 -6.90
N PHE A 220 12.75 -1.61 -6.47
CA PHE A 220 13.18 -2.98 -6.65
C PHE A 220 12.82 -3.85 -5.44
N THR A 221 12.40 -5.09 -5.70
CA THR A 221 12.16 -6.10 -4.68
C THR A 221 12.92 -7.40 -5.01
N PRO A 222 13.52 -8.09 -4.01
CA PRO A 222 14.25 -9.34 -4.21
C PRO A 222 13.33 -10.57 -4.15
N ARG A 223 12.01 -10.38 -4.14
CA ARG A 223 10.95 -11.39 -4.22
C ARG A 223 9.98 -10.96 -5.32
N GLU A 224 9.26 -11.89 -5.93
CA GLU A 224 8.20 -11.54 -6.89
C GLU A 224 7.13 -10.69 -6.18
N ARG A 225 6.70 -9.60 -6.81
CA ARG A 225 5.72 -8.64 -6.27
C ARG A 225 4.31 -8.86 -6.79
N ASP A 226 4.16 -9.55 -7.92
CA ASP A 226 2.86 -9.85 -8.51
C ASP A 226 2.26 -11.11 -7.91
N MET A 227 1.04 -10.98 -7.39
CA MET A 227 0.30 -12.08 -6.76
C MET A 227 -0.50 -12.90 -7.79
N GLN A 228 -0.54 -12.46 -9.05
CA GLN A 228 -1.14 -13.21 -10.14
C GLN A 228 -0.47 -14.58 -10.28
N ARG A 229 -1.25 -15.65 -10.09
CA ARG A 229 -0.76 -17.04 -10.12
C ARG A 229 -0.46 -17.53 -11.53
N PHE A 230 -1.05 -16.89 -12.54
CA PHE A 230 -0.70 -17.15 -13.94
C PHE A 230 0.57 -16.40 -14.34
N GLU A 231 1.39 -17.04 -15.17
CA GLU A 231 2.53 -16.40 -15.83
C GLU A 231 2.52 -16.80 -17.30
N VAL A 232 2.75 -15.82 -18.16
CA VAL A 232 3.03 -16.02 -19.58
C VAL A 232 4.32 -15.28 -19.88
N VAL A 233 5.31 -15.98 -20.43
CA VAL A 233 6.54 -15.38 -20.95
C VAL A 233 6.51 -15.57 -22.45
N VAL A 234 6.78 -14.50 -23.19
CA VAL A 234 6.95 -14.54 -24.64
C VAL A 234 8.39 -14.14 -24.92
N ASP A 235 9.11 -14.99 -25.63
CA ASP A 235 10.54 -14.87 -25.87
C ASP A 235 10.91 -15.11 -27.35
N ASN A 236 12.04 -14.56 -27.80
CA ASN A 236 12.50 -14.74 -29.19
C ASN A 236 12.99 -16.15 -29.50
N ASN A 237 13.29 -16.97 -28.49
CA ASN A 237 13.63 -18.39 -28.68
C ASN A 237 12.39 -19.30 -28.66
N ASP A 238 11.19 -18.77 -28.42
CA ASP A 238 9.96 -19.54 -28.52
C ASP A 238 9.63 -19.81 -30.00
N ASN A 239 9.45 -21.08 -30.38
CA ASN A 239 8.97 -21.47 -31.72
C ASN A 239 7.46 -21.17 -31.89
N GLN A 240 7.00 -19.97 -31.52
CA GLN A 240 5.60 -19.52 -31.56
C GLN A 240 5.45 -18.19 -32.33
N PRO A 241 5.38 -18.25 -33.68
CA PRO A 241 5.34 -17.05 -34.52
C PRO A 241 4.06 -16.21 -34.36
N GLU A 242 3.01 -16.76 -33.73
CA GLU A 242 1.79 -16.00 -33.42
C GLU A 242 1.94 -15.10 -32.18
N SER A 243 2.88 -15.44 -31.28
CA SER A 243 3.14 -14.68 -30.05
C SER A 243 4.32 -13.72 -30.19
N TYR A 244 5.31 -14.04 -31.02
CA TYR A 244 6.50 -13.21 -31.21
C TYR A 244 6.66 -12.80 -32.68
N LEU A 245 6.67 -11.49 -32.95
CA LEU A 245 6.76 -10.93 -34.30
C LEU A 245 7.84 -9.86 -34.39
N GLU A 246 8.80 -10.05 -35.31
CA GLU A 246 9.80 -9.05 -35.68
C GLU A 246 9.42 -8.39 -37.00
N ASN A 247 9.41 -7.05 -37.02
CA ASN A 247 9.26 -6.28 -38.24
C ASN A 247 10.52 -5.45 -38.49
N ASN A 248 11.18 -5.73 -39.62
CA ASN A 248 12.38 -5.02 -40.06
C ASN A 248 12.03 -3.83 -40.97
N ASP A 249 12.90 -2.84 -40.99
CA ASP A 249 12.91 -1.78 -42.01
C ASP A 249 13.86 -2.18 -43.14
N SER A 250 13.67 -1.62 -44.34
CA SER A 250 14.55 -1.70 -45.51
C SER A 250 16.04 -1.49 -45.24
N LYS A 251 16.39 -0.74 -44.17
CA LYS A 251 17.77 -0.38 -43.81
C LYS A 251 18.25 -0.99 -42.49
N TYR A 252 17.35 -1.40 -41.60
CA TYR A 252 17.71 -1.86 -40.25
C TYR A 252 16.97 -3.16 -39.95
N THR A 253 17.74 -4.19 -39.66
CA THR A 253 17.26 -5.52 -39.29
C THR A 253 17.57 -5.79 -37.82
N TRP A 254 16.70 -6.57 -37.17
CA TRP A 254 17.02 -7.18 -35.88
C TRP A 254 17.99 -8.33 -36.12
N ASP A 255 19.16 -8.25 -35.47
CA ASP A 255 20.19 -9.28 -35.55
C ASP A 255 20.24 -10.06 -34.23
N GLU A 256 20.34 -11.38 -34.33
CA GLU A 256 20.49 -12.28 -33.18
C GLU A 256 21.90 -12.17 -32.56
N SER A 257 21.97 -12.23 -31.23
CA SER A 257 23.25 -12.31 -30.51
C SER A 257 24.00 -13.60 -30.83
N GLU A 258 25.33 -13.51 -30.98
CA GLU A 258 26.17 -14.71 -31.17
C GLU A 258 26.37 -15.51 -29.86
N ASP A 259 26.16 -14.88 -28.71
CA ASP A 259 26.26 -15.52 -27.39
C ASP A 259 24.90 -15.92 -26.83
N SER A 260 24.94 -16.72 -25.75
CA SER A 260 23.77 -17.20 -25.03
C SER A 260 23.42 -16.36 -23.81
N ALA A 261 23.58 -15.03 -23.88
CA ALA A 261 23.35 -14.12 -22.75
C ALA A 261 21.91 -13.56 -22.66
N GLY A 262 20.96 -14.16 -23.39
CA GLY A 262 19.52 -13.90 -23.31
C GLY A 262 18.78 -14.88 -22.41
N PHE A 263 17.51 -14.56 -22.12
CA PHE A 263 16.61 -15.43 -21.39
C PHE A 263 16.11 -16.57 -22.29
N ALA A 264 15.96 -17.78 -21.74
CA ALA A 264 15.15 -18.83 -22.36
C ALA A 264 14.48 -19.71 -21.30
N ASN A 265 13.17 -19.90 -21.44
CA ASN A 265 12.39 -20.80 -20.57
C ASN A 265 12.43 -22.26 -21.07
N SER A 266 13.63 -22.86 -21.05
CA SER A 266 13.86 -24.18 -21.62
C SER A 266 13.46 -25.36 -20.72
N LYS A 267 13.13 -25.11 -19.44
CA LYS A 267 12.84 -26.16 -18.46
C LYS A 267 11.53 -25.89 -17.74
N PHE A 268 10.77 -26.95 -17.49
CA PHE A 268 9.61 -26.87 -16.60
C PHE A 268 10.04 -26.66 -15.12
N LEU A 269 11.16 -27.29 -14.73
CA LEU A 269 11.70 -27.23 -13.38
C LEU A 269 13.19 -26.90 -13.44
N TYR A 270 13.58 -25.85 -12.72
CA TYR A 270 14.96 -25.41 -12.58
C TYR A 270 15.55 -25.97 -11.30
N THR A 271 16.81 -26.39 -11.33
CA THR A 271 17.51 -26.91 -10.14
C THR A 271 18.59 -25.94 -9.68
N ASP A 272 19.20 -26.20 -8.52
CA ASP A 272 20.25 -25.34 -7.99
C ASP A 272 21.29 -25.00 -9.07
N PHE A 273 21.65 -23.72 -9.18
CA PHE A 273 22.63 -23.15 -10.11
C PHE A 273 22.21 -23.00 -11.57
N ASP A 274 21.04 -23.52 -11.98
CA ASP A 274 20.48 -23.19 -13.29
C ASP A 274 20.19 -21.68 -13.37
N ASN A 275 20.50 -21.06 -14.52
CA ASN A 275 20.24 -19.65 -14.76
C ASN A 275 19.60 -19.48 -16.16
N PRO A 276 18.31 -19.10 -16.23
CA PRO A 276 17.60 -18.99 -17.50
C PRO A 276 18.12 -17.86 -18.40
N PHE A 277 18.84 -16.87 -17.87
CA PHE A 277 19.48 -15.77 -18.61
C PHE A 277 20.86 -16.12 -19.18
N LYS A 278 21.19 -17.41 -19.24
CA LYS A 278 22.44 -17.93 -19.83
C LYS A 278 22.20 -18.99 -20.90
N THR A 279 20.95 -19.16 -21.32
CA THR A 279 20.53 -20.25 -22.20
C THR A 279 19.78 -19.78 -23.44
N GLY A 280 19.42 -18.50 -23.53
CA GLY A 280 18.75 -17.91 -24.69
C GLY A 280 19.64 -16.92 -25.44
N THR A 281 19.13 -16.42 -26.56
CA THR A 281 19.74 -15.33 -27.35
C THR A 281 18.92 -14.06 -27.20
N TYR A 282 19.50 -12.91 -27.46
CA TYR A 282 18.76 -11.64 -27.53
C TYR A 282 18.84 -11.06 -28.94
N ARG A 283 18.04 -10.04 -29.23
CA ARG A 283 18.05 -9.28 -30.48
C ARG A 283 18.73 -7.94 -30.31
N THR A 284 19.37 -7.47 -31.38
CA THR A 284 20.03 -6.16 -31.43
C THR A 284 19.60 -5.40 -32.66
N ILE A 285 19.49 -4.08 -32.55
CA ILE A 285 19.27 -3.20 -33.69
C ILE A 285 19.90 -1.84 -33.43
N LYS A 286 20.38 -1.20 -34.49
CA LYS A 286 20.78 0.21 -34.41
C LYS A 286 19.54 1.10 -34.31
N SER A 287 19.55 2.01 -33.35
CA SER A 287 18.46 2.96 -33.18
C SER A 287 18.45 4.08 -34.25
N ARG A 288 17.29 4.71 -34.43
CA ARG A 288 17.10 5.92 -35.26
C ARG A 288 16.04 6.82 -34.64
N LYS A 289 15.99 8.10 -35.08
CA LYS A 289 15.08 9.11 -34.50
C LYS A 289 13.59 8.79 -34.65
N HIS A 290 13.21 8.10 -35.73
CA HIS A 290 11.83 7.67 -36.00
C HIS A 290 11.85 6.15 -36.17
N GLY A 291 11.21 5.43 -35.25
CA GLY A 291 11.22 3.97 -35.24
C GLY A 291 10.27 3.39 -36.29
N GLU A 292 10.81 2.59 -37.20
CA GLU A 292 10.05 1.88 -38.25
C GLU A 292 10.17 0.36 -38.09
N ALA A 293 11.26 -0.11 -37.48
CA ALA A 293 11.43 -1.51 -37.08
C ALA A 293 10.94 -1.70 -35.63
N TYR A 294 10.30 -2.85 -35.35
CA TYR A 294 9.73 -3.16 -34.05
C TYR A 294 9.68 -4.65 -33.77
N ILE A 295 9.50 -5.01 -32.49
CA ILE A 295 9.18 -6.35 -32.01
C ILE A 295 7.86 -6.28 -31.24
N ASP A 296 6.95 -7.21 -31.51
CA ASP A 296 5.71 -7.42 -30.76
C ASP A 296 5.76 -8.74 -29.99
N TRP A 297 5.47 -8.67 -28.68
CA TRP A 297 5.20 -9.82 -27.81
C TRP A 297 3.71 -9.85 -27.46
N SER A 298 2.99 -10.83 -27.98
CA SER A 298 1.53 -11.01 -27.85
C SER A 298 1.22 -12.25 -27.01
N PRO A 299 0.94 -12.10 -25.70
CA PRO A 299 0.70 -13.23 -24.82
C PRO A 299 -0.70 -13.84 -25.01
N GLU A 300 -0.81 -15.16 -24.88
CA GLU A 300 -2.10 -15.84 -24.73
C GLU A 300 -2.50 -15.82 -23.25
N ILE A 301 -3.25 -14.79 -22.84
CA ILE A 301 -3.62 -14.57 -21.44
C ILE A 301 -4.64 -15.64 -20.96
N PRO A 302 -4.34 -16.43 -19.91
CA PRO A 302 -5.22 -17.52 -19.48
C PRO A 302 -6.58 -17.07 -18.92
N ALA A 303 -6.62 -15.93 -18.25
CA ALA A 303 -7.82 -15.38 -17.63
C ALA A 303 -7.76 -13.84 -17.61
N SER A 304 -8.88 -13.16 -17.82
CA SER A 304 -8.92 -11.70 -17.72
C SER A 304 -8.57 -11.27 -16.29
N GLY A 305 -7.76 -10.22 -16.16
CA GLY A 305 -7.34 -9.73 -14.86
C GLY A 305 -6.10 -8.86 -14.95
N ASP A 306 -5.57 -8.52 -13.78
CA ASP A 306 -4.37 -7.71 -13.67
C ASP A 306 -3.12 -8.58 -13.69
N TYR A 307 -2.15 -8.19 -14.51
CA TYR A 307 -0.85 -8.85 -14.67
C TYR A 307 0.26 -7.79 -14.63
N ALA A 308 1.28 -8.01 -13.81
CA ALA A 308 2.53 -7.26 -13.91
C ALA A 308 3.21 -7.57 -15.23
N VAL A 309 3.75 -6.54 -15.88
CA VAL A 309 4.52 -6.64 -17.11
C VAL A 309 5.98 -6.35 -16.81
N TYR A 310 6.84 -7.31 -17.12
CA TYR A 310 8.28 -7.20 -17.02
C TYR A 310 8.91 -7.35 -18.40
N VAL A 311 9.97 -6.59 -18.66
CA VAL A 311 10.80 -6.72 -19.87
C VAL A 311 12.20 -7.17 -19.49
N SER A 312 12.83 -7.91 -20.40
CA SER A 312 14.26 -8.23 -20.37
C SER A 312 14.96 -7.66 -21.59
N TYR A 313 16.24 -7.36 -21.44
CA TYR A 313 17.14 -6.90 -22.49
C TYR A 313 18.60 -7.12 -22.07
N HIS A 314 19.55 -6.91 -22.98
CA HIS A 314 20.98 -7.03 -22.70
C HIS A 314 21.67 -5.66 -22.77
N THR A 315 22.44 -5.30 -21.73
CA THR A 315 23.17 -4.02 -21.70
C THR A 315 24.51 -4.16 -22.44
N LEU A 316 24.70 -3.31 -23.45
CA LEU A 316 25.92 -3.18 -24.25
C LEU A 316 26.60 -1.83 -24.00
N PRO A 317 27.91 -1.68 -24.30
CA PRO A 317 28.61 -0.40 -24.13
C PRO A 317 27.99 0.77 -24.90
N GLU A 318 27.33 0.50 -26.04
CA GLU A 318 26.64 1.50 -26.87
C GLU A 318 25.12 1.47 -26.69
N SER A 319 24.59 0.85 -25.62
CA SER A 319 23.14 0.80 -25.38
C SER A 319 22.53 2.20 -25.29
N THR A 320 21.30 2.34 -25.81
CA THR A 320 20.52 3.57 -25.69
C THR A 320 20.07 3.81 -24.24
N THR A 321 19.96 5.07 -23.84
CA THR A 321 19.25 5.48 -22.62
C THR A 321 17.74 5.64 -22.85
N GLU A 322 17.27 5.50 -24.10
CA GLU A 322 15.89 5.72 -24.51
C GLU A 322 15.35 4.59 -25.40
N ALA A 323 15.06 3.40 -24.83
CA ALA A 323 14.34 2.34 -25.54
C ALA A 323 12.82 2.50 -25.34
N HIS A 324 12.06 2.55 -26.44
CA HIS A 324 10.63 2.88 -26.41
C HIS A 324 9.75 1.63 -26.44
N TYR A 325 9.10 1.33 -25.31
CA TYR A 325 8.13 0.25 -25.16
C TYR A 325 6.68 0.78 -25.13
N THR A 326 5.73 0.02 -25.66
CA THR A 326 4.28 0.30 -25.56
C THR A 326 3.53 -0.93 -25.10
N VAL A 327 2.80 -0.83 -24.00
CA VAL A 327 1.90 -1.87 -23.49
C VAL A 327 0.48 -1.60 -23.98
N PHE A 328 -0.15 -2.58 -24.62
CA PHE A 328 -1.54 -2.53 -25.10
C PHE A 328 -2.39 -3.36 -24.14
N HIS A 329 -3.31 -2.69 -23.45
CA HIS A 329 -4.13 -3.27 -22.39
C HIS A 329 -5.59 -2.82 -22.54
N THR A 330 -6.51 -3.36 -21.75
CA THR A 330 -7.95 -3.11 -21.93
C THR A 330 -8.34 -1.64 -21.67
N GLY A 331 -7.51 -0.90 -20.92
CA GLY A 331 -7.64 0.54 -20.66
C GLY A 331 -7.05 1.46 -21.75
N GLY A 332 -6.39 0.92 -22.78
CA GLY A 332 -5.77 1.67 -23.86
C GLY A 332 -4.31 1.26 -24.10
N THR A 333 -3.44 2.26 -24.28
CA THR A 333 -2.00 2.03 -24.46
C THR A 333 -1.19 2.87 -23.49
N THR A 334 -0.12 2.31 -22.95
CA THR A 334 0.83 3.01 -22.08
C THR A 334 2.25 2.87 -22.64
N GLU A 335 2.90 4.00 -22.87
CA GLU A 335 4.25 4.12 -23.43
C GLU A 335 5.29 4.32 -22.32
N PHE A 336 6.40 3.61 -22.44
CA PHE A 336 7.52 3.64 -21.53
C PHE A 336 8.82 3.96 -22.28
N VAL A 337 9.71 4.66 -21.59
CA VAL A 337 11.12 4.76 -21.98
C VAL A 337 11.95 4.01 -20.96
N VAL A 338 12.79 3.11 -21.44
CA VAL A 338 13.68 2.26 -20.63
C VAL A 338 15.13 2.60 -20.95
N ASP A 339 15.93 2.83 -19.91
CA ASP A 339 17.37 3.07 -20.02
C ASP A 339 18.12 1.72 -20.07
N GLN A 340 18.56 1.33 -21.26
CA GLN A 340 19.22 0.03 -21.46
C GLN A 340 20.71 0.04 -21.10
N THR A 341 21.27 1.17 -20.65
CA THR A 341 22.65 1.24 -20.14
C THR A 341 22.81 0.61 -18.75
N MET A 342 21.69 0.31 -18.09
CA MET A 342 21.60 -0.34 -16.80
C MET A 342 20.55 -1.46 -16.82
N GLY A 343 20.59 -2.37 -15.85
CA GLY A 343 19.54 -3.37 -15.62
C GLY A 343 19.47 -4.55 -16.59
N GLY A 344 20.37 -4.67 -17.57
CA GLY A 344 20.33 -5.80 -18.52
C GLY A 344 20.53 -7.18 -17.88
N GLY A 345 19.87 -8.20 -18.42
CA GLY A 345 19.95 -9.60 -17.99
C GLY A 345 19.27 -9.87 -16.64
N THR A 346 18.11 -9.25 -16.41
CA THR A 346 17.15 -9.51 -15.32
C THR A 346 15.78 -8.97 -15.76
N TRP A 347 14.73 -9.30 -15.01
CA TRP A 347 13.40 -8.72 -15.20
C TRP A 347 13.32 -7.26 -14.73
N ILE A 348 12.85 -6.36 -15.60
CA ILE A 348 12.58 -4.94 -15.32
C ILE A 348 11.07 -4.69 -15.39
N TYR A 349 10.46 -4.30 -14.26
CA TYR A 349 9.02 -4.04 -14.14
C TYR A 349 8.62 -2.74 -14.84
N LEU A 350 7.57 -2.78 -15.68
CA LEU A 350 6.99 -1.60 -16.32
C LEU A 350 5.73 -1.10 -15.59
N GLY A 351 4.92 -2.00 -15.07
CA GLY A 351 3.62 -1.69 -14.48
C GLY A 351 2.71 -2.91 -14.42
N THR A 352 1.55 -2.77 -13.76
CA THR A 352 0.50 -3.79 -13.73
C THR A 352 -0.69 -3.28 -14.53
N PHE A 353 -1.18 -4.11 -15.45
CA PHE A 353 -2.24 -3.75 -16.38
C PHE A 353 -3.31 -4.83 -16.44
N ASN A 354 -4.53 -4.39 -16.74
CA ASN A 354 -5.65 -5.28 -16.98
C ASN A 354 -5.62 -5.81 -18.42
N PHE A 355 -5.63 -7.13 -18.58
CA PHE A 355 -5.71 -7.80 -19.88
C PHE A 355 -6.99 -8.62 -19.99
N GLU A 356 -7.48 -8.78 -21.21
CA GLU A 356 -8.54 -9.74 -21.51
C GLU A 356 -7.96 -11.14 -21.74
N ARG A 357 -8.73 -12.20 -21.45
CA ARG A 357 -8.36 -13.55 -21.83
C ARG A 357 -8.10 -13.67 -23.34
N GLY A 358 -7.04 -14.39 -23.72
CA GLY A 358 -6.60 -14.59 -25.10
C GLY A 358 -5.51 -13.62 -25.54
N SER A 359 -5.29 -13.53 -26.85
CA SER A 359 -4.13 -12.83 -27.46
C SER A 359 -4.47 -11.68 -28.42
N SER A 360 -5.73 -11.49 -28.81
CA SER A 360 -6.07 -10.67 -29.99
C SER A 360 -5.82 -9.16 -29.85
N SER A 361 -5.72 -8.63 -28.63
CA SER A 361 -5.51 -7.21 -28.35
C SER A 361 -4.37 -6.92 -27.36
N ASN A 362 -3.91 -7.94 -26.63
CA ASN A 362 -2.88 -7.82 -25.60
C ASN A 362 -1.50 -7.91 -26.24
N LYS A 363 -0.64 -6.89 -26.04
CA LYS A 363 0.76 -6.99 -26.48
C LYS A 363 1.67 -5.98 -25.81
N VAL A 364 2.97 -6.25 -25.90
CA VAL A 364 4.04 -5.27 -25.67
C VAL A 364 4.78 -5.06 -26.99
N ARG A 365 5.06 -3.82 -27.34
CA ARG A 365 5.86 -3.45 -28.53
C ARG A 365 7.12 -2.74 -28.12
N LEU A 366 8.27 -3.10 -28.68
CA LEU A 366 9.50 -2.31 -28.65
C LEU A 366 9.80 -1.79 -30.05
N THR A 367 10.15 -0.52 -30.19
CA THR A 367 10.57 0.07 -31.48
C THR A 367 12.05 0.40 -31.49
N ASN A 368 12.66 0.50 -32.67
CA ASN A 368 14.03 1.02 -32.81
C ASN A 368 14.14 2.55 -32.73
N ALA A 369 13.14 3.23 -32.17
CA ALA A 369 13.16 4.67 -31.95
C ALA A 369 14.10 5.01 -30.78
N SER A 370 14.98 5.99 -30.96
CA SER A 370 15.70 6.67 -29.88
C SER A 370 16.18 8.04 -30.36
N LYS A 371 16.05 9.07 -29.52
CA LYS A 371 16.66 10.39 -29.81
C LYS A 371 18.11 10.44 -29.30
N ALA A 372 18.41 9.72 -28.22
CA ALA A 372 19.75 9.55 -27.69
C ALA A 372 20.70 8.81 -28.65
N GLY A 373 20.16 7.94 -29.52
CA GLY A 373 20.97 7.08 -30.40
C GLY A 373 21.43 5.80 -29.70
N GLY A 374 22.43 5.11 -30.27
CA GLY A 374 22.97 3.86 -29.73
C GLY A 374 22.29 2.58 -30.25
N ILE A 375 22.51 1.49 -29.55
CA ILE A 375 21.99 0.15 -29.82
C ILE A 375 20.79 -0.11 -28.91
N ILE A 376 19.73 -0.68 -29.49
CA ILE A 376 18.58 -1.21 -28.75
C ILE A 376 18.71 -2.73 -28.73
N THR A 377 18.47 -3.31 -27.56
CA THR A 377 18.40 -4.77 -27.40
C THR A 377 17.03 -5.21 -26.93
N ALA A 378 16.65 -6.45 -27.25
CA ALA A 378 15.36 -7.04 -26.93
C ALA A 378 15.53 -8.53 -26.60
N ASP A 379 14.76 -9.05 -25.67
CA ASP A 379 14.86 -10.44 -25.20
C ASP A 379 13.43 -10.97 -24.96
N ALA A 380 13.04 -11.13 -23.70
CA ALA A 380 11.71 -11.63 -23.32
C ALA A 380 10.79 -10.59 -22.67
N VAL A 381 9.48 -10.85 -22.71
CA VAL A 381 8.45 -10.14 -21.94
C VAL A 381 7.68 -11.13 -21.09
N LYS A 382 7.53 -10.82 -19.79
CA LYS A 382 6.82 -11.64 -18.80
C LYS A 382 5.56 -10.92 -18.30
N PHE A 383 4.44 -11.62 -18.33
CA PHE A 383 3.12 -11.19 -17.87
C PHE A 383 2.69 -12.05 -16.69
N GLY A 384 2.49 -11.44 -15.51
CA GLY A 384 2.04 -12.15 -14.30
C GLY A 384 3.20 -12.59 -13.39
N GLY A 385 2.88 -13.01 -12.17
CA GLY A 385 3.85 -13.45 -11.15
C GLY A 385 4.17 -14.94 -11.18
N GLY A 386 3.19 -15.78 -11.52
CA GLY A 386 3.36 -17.21 -11.73
C GLY A 386 3.55 -18.06 -10.47
N MET A 387 3.79 -19.35 -10.71
CA MET A 387 4.11 -20.33 -9.68
C MET A 387 5.62 -20.52 -9.54
N GLY A 388 6.06 -20.94 -8.35
CA GLY A 388 7.43 -21.34 -8.10
C GLY A 388 7.85 -22.52 -8.98
N ASN A 389 9.01 -22.39 -9.61
CA ASN A 389 9.56 -23.38 -10.55
C ASN A 389 11.02 -23.78 -10.23
N ILE A 390 11.54 -23.37 -9.06
CA ILE A 390 12.83 -23.83 -8.55
C ILE A 390 12.61 -25.11 -7.75
N GLY A 391 13.06 -26.23 -8.30
CA GLY A 391 12.96 -27.57 -7.73
C GLY A 391 14.04 -27.84 -6.69
N LYS A 392 13.62 -28.40 -5.54
CA LYS A 392 14.52 -28.88 -4.50
C LYS A 392 14.44 -30.39 -4.40
N THR A 393 15.61 -31.01 -4.23
CA THR A 393 15.77 -32.45 -4.19
C THR A 393 15.79 -32.95 -2.76
N SER A 394 14.96 -33.94 -2.47
CA SER A 394 14.91 -34.65 -1.19
C SER A 394 15.06 -36.16 -1.41
N VAL A 395 15.54 -36.86 -0.39
CA VAL A 395 15.63 -38.33 -0.39
C VAL A 395 14.55 -38.85 0.55
N SER A 396 13.66 -39.69 0.03
CA SER A 396 12.61 -40.34 0.80
C SER A 396 13.18 -41.41 1.75
N ASN A 397 12.35 -41.86 2.70
CA ASN A 397 12.74 -42.93 3.64
C ASN A 397 13.09 -44.26 2.96
N ASP A 398 12.56 -44.50 1.75
CA ASP A 398 12.81 -45.71 0.95
C ASP A 398 14.03 -45.58 0.03
N GLY A 399 14.73 -44.43 0.06
CA GLY A 399 15.94 -44.16 -0.72
C GLY A 399 15.68 -43.50 -2.08
N ASP A 400 14.43 -43.27 -2.46
CA ASP A 400 14.09 -42.59 -3.71
C ASP A 400 14.39 -41.09 -3.65
N THR A 401 14.94 -40.55 -4.73
CA THR A 401 15.21 -39.11 -4.89
C THR A 401 14.02 -38.43 -5.56
N ILE A 402 13.45 -37.40 -4.93
CA ILE A 402 12.33 -36.61 -5.47
C ILE A 402 12.77 -35.16 -5.60
N THR A 403 12.64 -34.60 -6.82
CA THR A 403 12.83 -33.17 -7.08
C THR A 403 11.49 -32.52 -7.36
N ALA A 404 11.10 -31.53 -6.57
CA ALA A 404 9.83 -30.82 -6.71
C ALA A 404 9.98 -29.34 -6.41
N ALA A 405 9.19 -28.51 -7.10
CA ALA A 405 9.02 -27.10 -6.74
C ALA A 405 8.27 -26.96 -5.41
N SER A 406 8.20 -25.74 -4.88
CA SER A 406 7.52 -25.44 -3.62
C SER A 406 6.01 -25.70 -3.62
N GLY A 407 5.39 -25.74 -4.80
CA GLY A 407 3.93 -25.83 -4.97
C GLY A 407 3.19 -24.52 -4.64
N ARG A 408 3.90 -23.40 -4.42
CA ARG A 408 3.32 -22.10 -4.07
C ARG A 408 3.49 -21.06 -5.17
N ALA A 409 2.65 -20.03 -5.11
CA ALA A 409 2.82 -18.85 -5.96
C ALA A 409 4.16 -18.17 -5.64
N ARG A 410 4.83 -17.65 -6.67
CA ARG A 410 6.23 -17.20 -6.55
C ARG A 410 6.43 -16.06 -5.55
N TYR A 411 5.44 -15.19 -5.38
CA TYR A 411 5.48 -14.09 -4.42
C TYR A 411 5.59 -14.56 -2.95
N LEU A 412 5.17 -15.80 -2.65
CA LEU A 412 5.26 -16.40 -1.32
C LEU A 412 6.65 -16.99 -1.04
N GLU A 413 7.47 -17.25 -2.06
CA GLU A 413 8.77 -17.89 -1.92
C GLU A 413 9.83 -16.94 -1.34
N GLY A 414 10.86 -17.53 -0.72
CA GLY A 414 12.05 -16.80 -0.30
C GLY A 414 12.77 -16.12 -1.47
N ALA A 415 13.50 -15.06 -1.17
CA ALA A 415 14.17 -14.19 -2.14
C ALA A 415 15.11 -14.97 -3.07
N LYS A 416 15.79 -16.01 -2.55
CA LYS A 416 16.76 -16.77 -3.34
C LYS A 416 16.16 -17.40 -4.61
N TYR A 417 14.92 -17.88 -4.54
CA TYR A 417 14.26 -18.58 -5.64
C TYR A 417 13.88 -17.60 -6.75
N TRP A 418 13.34 -16.45 -6.37
CA TRP A 418 13.08 -15.35 -7.31
C TRP A 418 14.37 -14.84 -7.95
N LEU A 419 15.43 -14.63 -7.18
CA LEU A 419 16.69 -14.13 -7.72
C LEU A 419 17.35 -15.12 -8.69
N GLN A 420 17.20 -16.42 -8.46
CA GLN A 420 17.60 -17.43 -9.44
C GLN A 420 16.79 -17.31 -10.74
N TRP A 421 15.46 -17.23 -10.64
CA TRP A 421 14.58 -17.06 -11.79
C TRP A 421 14.82 -15.75 -12.54
N ALA A 422 15.20 -14.69 -11.82
CA ALA A 422 15.55 -13.37 -12.37
C ALA A 422 17.00 -13.29 -12.90
N GLY A 423 17.73 -14.41 -12.97
CA GLY A 423 19.02 -14.48 -13.65
C GLY A 423 20.23 -14.00 -12.86
N TYR A 424 20.09 -13.73 -11.56
CA TYR A 424 21.24 -13.36 -10.73
C TYR A 424 22.23 -14.54 -10.62
N PRO A 425 23.54 -14.26 -10.50
CA PRO A 425 24.52 -15.32 -10.31
C PRO A 425 24.33 -16.01 -8.95
N ASP A 426 24.72 -17.28 -8.87
CA ASP A 426 24.70 -18.09 -7.65
C ASP A 426 25.51 -17.47 -6.50
N SER A 427 26.55 -16.70 -6.82
CA SER A 427 27.29 -15.90 -5.83
C SER A 427 26.45 -14.83 -5.11
N VAL A 428 25.28 -14.47 -5.64
CA VAL A 428 24.32 -13.55 -5.02
C VAL A 428 23.26 -14.31 -4.23
N TYR A 429 22.61 -15.31 -4.83
CA TYR A 429 21.43 -15.97 -4.24
C TYR A 429 21.72 -17.28 -3.49
N SER A 430 22.92 -17.84 -3.61
CA SER A 430 23.29 -19.16 -3.07
C SER A 430 24.71 -19.16 -2.48
N VAL A 431 24.96 -18.27 -1.52
CA VAL A 431 26.27 -18.14 -0.82
C VAL A 431 26.69 -19.46 -0.18
N PHE A 432 25.73 -20.24 0.31
CA PHE A 432 25.93 -21.57 0.89
C PHE A 432 25.79 -22.71 -0.12
N LYS A 433 25.74 -22.42 -1.41
CA LYS A 433 25.73 -23.41 -2.51
C LYS A 433 24.64 -24.47 -2.32
N GLY A 434 23.42 -24.05 -1.99
CA GLY A 434 22.26 -24.93 -1.82
C GLY A 434 22.25 -25.78 -0.53
N THR A 435 23.26 -25.63 0.35
CA THR A 435 23.32 -26.39 1.62
C THR A 435 22.55 -25.72 2.77
N ASN A 436 22.16 -24.46 2.62
CA ASN A 436 21.38 -23.72 3.63
C ASN A 436 20.51 -22.63 2.98
N ASP A 437 19.36 -23.04 2.46
CA ASP A 437 18.42 -22.14 1.79
C ASP A 437 17.87 -21.05 2.72
N TYR A 438 17.75 -21.32 4.04
CA TYR A 438 17.36 -20.29 5.02
C TYR A 438 18.38 -19.14 5.07
N LYS A 439 19.67 -19.47 5.17
CA LYS A 439 20.72 -18.44 5.18
C LYS A 439 20.84 -17.74 3.84
N ASP A 440 20.71 -18.49 2.76
CA ASP A 440 20.73 -17.93 1.41
C ASP A 440 19.59 -16.91 1.20
N ASP A 441 18.38 -17.17 1.72
CA ASP A 441 17.22 -16.25 1.61
C ASP A 441 17.51 -14.85 2.15
N TYR A 442 18.03 -14.72 3.38
CA TYR A 442 18.27 -13.40 3.96
C TYR A 442 19.62 -12.81 3.58
N MET A 443 20.63 -13.65 3.32
CA MET A 443 21.95 -13.14 2.95
C MET A 443 21.98 -12.61 1.52
N CYS A 444 21.15 -13.14 0.62
CA CYS A 444 21.16 -12.70 -0.77
C CYS A 444 20.74 -11.24 -0.94
N ARG A 445 19.88 -10.69 -0.06
CA ARG A 445 19.30 -9.34 -0.22
C ARG A 445 20.35 -8.24 -0.26
N GLY A 446 21.33 -8.27 0.65
CA GLY A 446 22.42 -7.30 0.64
C GLY A 446 23.39 -7.46 -0.54
N LEU A 447 23.64 -8.70 -0.96
CA LEU A 447 24.47 -8.99 -2.14
C LEU A 447 23.77 -8.59 -3.44
N TRP A 448 22.45 -8.74 -3.48
CA TRP A 448 21.59 -8.32 -4.57
C TRP A 448 21.60 -6.80 -4.73
N VAL A 449 21.48 -6.03 -3.63
CA VAL A 449 21.66 -4.57 -3.66
C VAL A 449 23.01 -4.20 -4.27
N ASN A 450 24.09 -4.83 -3.80
CA ASN A 450 25.44 -4.56 -4.32
C ASN A 450 25.59 -4.96 -5.80
N ASN A 451 24.91 -6.02 -6.25
CA ASN A 451 24.90 -6.43 -7.65
C ASN A 451 24.09 -5.48 -8.52
N LEU A 452 22.97 -4.93 -8.05
CA LEU A 452 22.22 -3.89 -8.76
C LEU A 452 23.12 -2.67 -9.02
N LEU A 453 23.79 -2.18 -7.98
CA LEU A 453 24.56 -0.92 -8.04
C LEU A 453 25.99 -1.03 -8.57
N GLY A 454 26.56 -2.23 -8.65
CA GLY A 454 27.92 -2.39 -9.16
C GLY A 454 28.08 -1.80 -10.58
N GLY A 455 29.08 -0.93 -10.75
CA GLY A 455 29.38 -0.23 -12.00
C GLY A 455 28.72 1.15 -12.13
N SER A 456 27.74 1.48 -11.27
CA SER A 456 27.21 2.83 -11.14
C SER A 456 28.18 3.76 -10.40
N ASP A 457 27.86 5.05 -10.36
CA ASP A 457 28.56 6.07 -9.57
C ASP A 457 28.55 5.81 -8.04
N ARG A 458 27.63 4.97 -7.54
CA ARG A 458 27.55 4.56 -6.13
C ARG A 458 28.53 3.45 -5.76
N ALA A 459 28.96 2.63 -6.72
CA ALA A 459 30.03 1.65 -6.54
C ALA A 459 30.82 1.41 -7.85
N PRO A 460 31.61 2.40 -8.28
CA PRO A 460 32.22 2.40 -9.62
C PRO A 460 33.30 1.32 -9.80
N LEU A 461 33.85 0.79 -8.70
CA LEU A 461 34.88 -0.26 -8.72
C LEU A 461 34.30 -1.68 -8.66
N SER A 462 32.99 -1.81 -8.41
CA SER A 462 32.29 -3.10 -8.38
C SER A 462 31.69 -3.43 -9.74
N LYS A 463 31.46 -4.71 -10.02
CA LYS A 463 30.72 -5.14 -11.22
C LYS A 463 29.28 -5.45 -10.85
N GLY A 464 28.34 -5.08 -11.71
CA GLY A 464 26.92 -5.23 -11.43
C GLY A 464 26.04 -4.81 -12.61
N LYS A 465 24.84 -4.34 -12.30
CA LYS A 465 23.81 -3.95 -13.27
C LYS A 465 23.79 -2.44 -13.55
N ASN A 466 24.75 -1.65 -13.05
CA ASN A 466 24.84 -0.20 -13.22
C ASN A 466 23.63 0.60 -12.70
N ILE A 467 22.79 0.05 -11.82
CA ILE A 467 21.58 0.74 -11.34
C ILE A 467 21.93 1.61 -10.12
N PRO A 468 21.70 2.92 -10.17
CA PRO A 468 22.09 3.83 -9.11
C PRO A 468 21.18 3.77 -7.85
N ILE A 469 21.27 2.70 -7.05
CA ILE A 469 20.45 2.54 -5.82
C ILE A 469 20.77 3.63 -4.77
N ASP A 470 19.76 4.38 -4.34
CA ASP A 470 19.91 5.49 -3.38
C ASP A 470 19.95 5.04 -1.92
N LEU A 471 19.12 4.05 -1.58
CA LEU A 471 19.04 3.45 -0.25
C LEU A 471 18.50 2.02 -0.33
N ALA A 472 18.66 1.28 0.77
CA ALA A 472 18.04 -0.01 0.98
C ALA A 472 17.18 -0.03 2.25
N PHE A 473 16.02 -0.66 2.20
CA PHE A 473 15.10 -0.76 3.34
C PHE A 473 14.52 -2.16 3.50
N ALA A 474 14.61 -2.69 4.72
CA ALA A 474 14.06 -3.99 5.10
C ALA A 474 12.97 -3.80 6.17
N LEU A 475 11.73 -4.21 5.87
CA LEU A 475 10.64 -4.23 6.86
C LEU A 475 10.48 -5.63 7.45
N HIS A 476 10.68 -5.72 8.76
CA HIS A 476 10.54 -6.92 9.57
C HIS A 476 9.61 -6.67 10.77
N THR A 477 9.18 -7.74 11.43
CA THR A 477 8.61 -7.65 12.77
C THR A 477 9.27 -8.62 13.76
N ASP A 478 9.39 -8.16 15.01
CA ASP A 478 10.19 -8.85 16.01
C ASP A 478 9.41 -9.97 16.71
N ALA A 479 10.11 -10.80 17.48
CA ALA A 479 9.59 -11.93 18.23
C ALA A 479 9.59 -11.70 19.77
N GLY A 480 9.37 -10.47 20.21
CA GLY A 480 9.22 -10.13 21.64
C GLY A 480 7.78 -10.27 22.13
N PHE A 481 7.57 -10.51 23.42
CA PHE A 481 6.24 -10.42 24.00
C PHE A 481 6.33 -9.95 25.44
N THR A 482 5.23 -9.40 25.96
CA THR A 482 5.10 -9.09 27.38
C THR A 482 3.82 -9.72 27.96
N LEU A 483 3.81 -9.91 29.28
CA LEU A 483 2.63 -10.35 30.02
C LEU A 483 1.91 -9.18 30.69
N ASP A 484 2.54 -8.00 30.73
CA ASP A 484 2.09 -6.80 31.46
C ASP A 484 1.21 -5.86 30.61
N SER A 485 0.71 -6.35 29.47
CA SER A 485 -0.21 -5.61 28.60
C SER A 485 0.39 -4.33 28.01
N THR A 486 1.65 -4.40 27.54
CA THR A 486 2.34 -3.27 26.93
C THR A 486 2.78 -3.61 25.50
N THR A 487 2.89 -2.58 24.65
CA THR A 487 3.44 -2.78 23.29
C THR A 487 4.93 -3.09 23.38
N ILE A 488 5.48 -3.90 22.49
CA ILE A 488 6.93 -4.04 22.34
C ILE A 488 7.46 -2.84 21.57
N GLY A 489 6.82 -2.52 20.44
CA GLY A 489 7.09 -1.33 19.65
C GLY A 489 8.31 -1.44 18.73
N THR A 490 8.82 -0.29 18.32
CA THR A 490 9.63 -0.13 17.09
C THR A 490 11.13 -0.05 17.38
N MET A 491 11.95 -0.85 16.69
CA MET A 491 13.42 -0.86 16.76
C MET A 491 14.04 -0.70 15.36
N GLY A 492 14.96 0.25 15.20
CA GLY A 492 15.77 0.39 13.98
C GLY A 492 17.12 -0.28 14.13
N ILE A 493 17.56 -1.02 13.11
CA ILE A 493 18.86 -1.70 13.05
C ILE A 493 19.66 -1.16 11.85
N TYR A 494 20.91 -0.78 12.12
CA TYR A 494 21.88 -0.29 11.14
C TYR A 494 23.26 -0.87 11.43
N MET A 495 24.22 -0.66 10.52
CA MET A 495 25.62 -1.05 10.75
C MET A 495 26.59 0.00 10.20
N THR A 496 27.43 0.55 11.08
CA THR A 496 28.48 1.51 10.68
C THR A 496 29.87 0.90 10.61
N ASN A 497 30.16 -0.15 11.40
CA ASN A 497 31.55 -0.57 11.67
C ASN A 497 32.06 -1.65 10.70
N VAL A 498 31.94 -1.39 9.40
CA VAL A 498 32.53 -2.20 8.31
C VAL A 498 33.17 -1.28 7.27
N ASN A 499 34.13 -1.80 6.50
CA ASN A 499 34.81 -1.05 5.43
C ASN A 499 35.32 0.33 5.89
N GLU A 500 35.97 0.38 7.06
CA GLU A 500 36.49 1.62 7.68
C GLU A 500 35.41 2.69 7.93
N GLY A 501 34.16 2.28 8.07
CA GLY A 501 33.04 3.20 8.31
C GLY A 501 32.48 3.84 7.05
N LYS A 502 32.79 3.32 5.86
CA LYS A 502 32.41 3.93 4.58
C LYS A 502 31.64 2.96 3.67
N PHE A 503 30.82 3.53 2.80
CA PHE A 503 30.24 2.83 1.65
C PHE A 503 31.25 2.76 0.49
N ALA A 504 30.94 1.97 -0.54
CA ALA A 504 31.74 1.88 -1.76
C ALA A 504 31.98 3.23 -2.47
N SER A 505 31.06 4.18 -2.34
CA SER A 505 31.17 5.57 -2.84
C SER A 505 32.07 6.46 -1.97
N GLY A 506 32.45 6.01 -0.77
CA GLY A 506 33.42 6.68 0.10
C GLY A 506 32.84 7.56 1.20
N TYR A 507 31.52 7.83 1.20
CA TYR A 507 30.89 8.56 2.31
C TYR A 507 30.52 7.63 3.47
N ASN A 508 30.33 8.25 4.64
CA ASN A 508 30.33 7.61 5.94
C ASN A 508 29.01 6.86 6.22
N ARG A 509 29.13 5.62 6.70
CA ARG A 509 28.00 4.72 7.02
C ARG A 509 27.10 5.23 8.15
N TYR A 510 27.51 6.25 8.89
CA TYR A 510 26.62 6.95 9.82
C TYR A 510 25.38 7.54 9.14
N ALA A 511 25.37 7.70 7.81
CA ALA A 511 24.13 7.98 7.06
C ALA A 511 23.04 6.92 7.29
N SER A 512 23.39 5.64 7.50
CA SER A 512 22.42 4.58 7.87
C SER A 512 21.80 4.80 9.25
N ARG A 513 22.59 5.36 10.19
CA ARG A 513 22.07 5.73 11.51
C ARG A 513 21.11 6.90 11.40
N ASP A 514 21.50 7.93 10.64
CA ASP A 514 20.65 9.10 10.37
C ASP A 514 19.33 8.65 9.73
N PHE A 515 19.39 7.80 8.70
CA PHE A 515 18.22 7.19 8.07
C PHE A 515 17.32 6.45 9.08
N SER A 516 17.94 5.63 9.93
CA SER A 516 17.23 4.87 10.97
C SER A 516 16.50 5.77 11.98
N ASP A 517 17.16 6.82 12.47
CA ASP A 517 16.57 7.76 13.42
C ASP A 517 15.39 8.53 12.79
N ILE A 518 15.56 9.02 11.56
CA ILE A 518 14.53 9.80 10.86
C ILE A 518 13.26 8.96 10.65
N VAL A 519 13.40 7.75 10.09
CA VAL A 519 12.26 6.86 9.85
C VAL A 519 11.60 6.44 11.15
N GLN A 520 12.38 6.01 12.15
CA GLN A 520 11.82 5.57 13.43
C GLN A 520 11.11 6.72 14.15
N THR A 521 11.65 7.94 14.10
CA THR A 521 11.03 9.13 14.71
C THR A 521 9.72 9.48 14.05
N GLN A 522 9.67 9.53 12.72
CA GLN A 522 8.44 9.77 11.99
C GLN A 522 7.38 8.71 12.33
N LEU A 523 7.74 7.43 12.28
CA LEU A 523 6.83 6.32 12.54
C LEU A 523 6.27 6.35 13.97
N VAL A 524 7.13 6.46 14.97
CA VAL A 524 6.70 6.47 16.38
C VAL A 524 5.79 7.67 16.66
N ASN A 525 6.11 8.86 16.13
CA ASN A 525 5.30 10.05 16.36
C ASN A 525 3.90 9.91 15.77
N ASP A 526 3.80 9.43 14.53
CA ASP A 526 2.51 9.24 13.85
C ASP A 526 1.66 8.17 14.56
N ILE A 527 2.27 7.04 14.97
CA ILE A 527 1.56 6.00 15.74
C ILE A 527 1.06 6.56 17.08
N ARG A 528 1.89 7.33 17.79
CA ARG A 528 1.49 7.94 19.06
C ARG A 528 0.37 8.95 18.90
N ALA A 529 0.36 9.69 17.80
CA ALA A 529 -0.68 10.64 17.48
C ALA A 529 -2.02 9.93 17.22
N GLN A 530 -2.03 8.89 16.38
CA GLN A 530 -3.26 8.30 15.83
C GLN A 530 -3.77 7.06 16.56
N TYR A 531 -2.90 6.26 17.19
CA TYR A 531 -3.26 4.92 17.69
C TYR A 531 -2.94 4.73 19.18
N CYS A 532 -1.66 4.73 19.55
CA CYS A 532 -1.23 4.35 20.89
C CYS A 532 -0.25 5.39 21.44
N ALA A 533 -0.73 6.28 22.31
CA ALA A 533 0.07 7.39 22.86
C ALA A 533 1.37 6.92 23.55
N ASP A 534 1.32 5.72 24.15
CA ASP A 534 2.45 5.09 24.84
C ASP A 534 3.19 4.07 23.95
N TRP A 535 3.06 4.16 22.62
CA TRP A 535 3.78 3.26 21.71
C TRP A 535 5.28 3.31 21.99
N ASN A 536 5.87 2.14 22.19
CA ASN A 536 7.24 2.04 22.64
C ASN A 536 8.23 2.35 21.51
N ARG A 537 9.07 3.36 21.73
CA ARG A 537 10.28 3.57 20.93
C ARG A 537 11.40 2.75 21.55
N ARG A 538 11.91 1.78 20.80
CA ARG A 538 13.05 0.96 21.20
C ARG A 538 14.34 1.58 20.63
N ARG A 539 15.47 1.03 21.05
CA ARG A 539 16.82 1.44 20.64
C ARG A 539 17.04 1.54 19.12
N LEU A 540 17.84 2.52 18.71
CA LEU A 540 18.60 2.47 17.46
C LEU A 540 19.75 1.47 17.66
N THR A 541 19.91 0.46 16.81
CA THR A 541 20.78 -0.69 17.08
C THR A 541 21.89 -0.80 16.03
N ASN A 542 23.14 -0.51 16.41
CA ASN A 542 24.32 -0.71 15.57
C ASN A 542 24.82 -2.16 15.67
N GLU A 543 24.28 -3.05 14.84
CA GLU A 543 24.54 -4.50 14.89
C GLU A 543 24.76 -5.10 13.51
N SER A 544 25.59 -6.15 13.46
CA SER A 544 26.04 -6.80 12.23
C SER A 544 25.00 -7.78 11.64
N TYR A 545 23.76 -7.34 11.47
CA TYR A 545 22.76 -8.07 10.69
C TYR A 545 23.14 -8.02 9.22
N HIS A 546 23.06 -9.15 8.50
CA HIS A 546 23.56 -9.22 7.12
C HIS A 546 22.85 -8.20 6.20
N GLU A 547 21.54 -8.08 6.36
CA GLU A 547 20.70 -7.14 5.62
C GLU A 547 21.04 -5.67 5.88
N ALA A 548 21.55 -5.32 7.07
CA ALA A 548 22.00 -3.95 7.39
C ALA A 548 23.49 -3.71 7.10
N ARG A 549 24.31 -4.76 7.13
CA ARG A 549 25.77 -4.70 7.00
C ARG A 549 26.22 -4.70 5.54
N THR A 550 25.64 -5.55 4.72
CA THR A 550 26.19 -5.91 3.42
C THR A 550 25.91 -4.88 2.32
N PRO A 551 24.73 -4.22 2.24
CA PRO A 551 24.52 -3.18 1.25
C PRO A 551 25.56 -2.06 1.31
N GLU A 552 26.02 -1.59 0.16
CA GLU A 552 26.96 -0.48 0.02
C GLU A 552 26.27 0.89 -0.14
N VAL A 553 25.07 1.01 0.42
CA VAL A 553 24.23 2.23 0.44
C VAL A 553 23.59 2.40 1.83
N PRO A 554 23.08 3.58 2.19
CA PRO A 554 22.35 3.81 3.43
C PRO A 554 21.24 2.77 3.61
N THR A 555 21.27 2.08 4.74
CA THR A 555 20.39 0.93 4.96
C THR A 555 19.76 0.94 6.35
N LEU A 556 18.47 0.62 6.40
CA LEU A 556 17.71 0.40 7.61
C LEU A 556 17.01 -0.95 7.54
N LEU A 557 17.24 -1.79 8.56
CA LEU A 557 16.34 -2.90 8.89
C LEU A 557 15.46 -2.45 10.05
N LEU A 558 14.15 -2.39 9.81
CA LEU A 558 13.17 -1.92 10.78
C LEU A 558 12.37 -3.10 11.34
N GLU A 559 12.50 -3.33 12.64
CA GLU A 559 11.64 -4.21 13.42
C GLU A 559 10.51 -3.36 13.99
N PHE A 560 9.42 -3.18 13.25
CA PHE A 560 8.51 -2.06 13.53
C PHE A 560 7.54 -2.31 14.70
N LEU A 561 7.12 -3.57 14.87
CA LEU A 561 6.33 -4.07 15.99
C LEU A 561 6.76 -5.50 16.31
N SER A 562 6.12 -6.15 17.29
CA SER A 562 6.30 -7.59 17.49
C SER A 562 5.09 -8.46 17.16
N HIS A 563 5.27 -9.40 16.22
CA HIS A 563 4.22 -10.32 15.80
C HIS A 563 3.86 -11.40 16.84
N GLN A 564 4.64 -11.51 17.92
CA GLN A 564 4.36 -12.42 19.04
C GLN A 564 3.66 -11.72 20.20
N ASN A 565 3.43 -10.40 20.10
CA ASN A 565 2.80 -9.64 21.16
C ASN A 565 1.37 -9.26 20.78
N TYR A 566 0.40 -9.73 21.57
CA TYR A 566 -1.01 -9.40 21.36
C TYR A 566 -1.27 -7.87 21.30
N ASP A 567 -0.62 -7.08 22.16
CA ASP A 567 -0.84 -5.62 22.19
C ASP A 567 -0.26 -4.87 21.00
N ASP A 568 0.67 -5.48 20.27
CA ASP A 568 1.14 -4.96 19.00
C ASP A 568 0.17 -5.40 17.89
N MET A 569 -0.19 -6.69 17.87
CA MET A 569 -1.04 -7.26 16.81
C MET A 569 -2.48 -6.76 16.81
N LYS A 570 -3.01 -6.29 17.95
CA LYS A 570 -4.35 -5.65 17.97
C LYS A 570 -4.43 -4.43 17.05
N PHE A 571 -3.32 -3.73 16.85
CA PHE A 571 -3.19 -2.68 15.84
C PHE A 571 -2.65 -3.24 14.54
N GLY A 572 -1.69 -4.16 14.60
CA GLY A 572 -1.03 -4.73 13.43
C GLY A 572 -1.99 -5.36 12.42
N LEU A 573 -3.12 -5.90 12.86
CA LEU A 573 -4.11 -6.50 11.96
C LEU A 573 -5.07 -5.48 11.30
N ASP A 574 -5.09 -4.22 11.72
CA ASP A 574 -5.95 -3.17 11.14
C ASP A 574 -5.34 -2.61 9.84
N PRO A 575 -6.03 -2.70 8.68
CA PRO A 575 -5.57 -2.11 7.43
C PRO A 575 -5.29 -0.59 7.53
N ASN A 576 -6.05 0.16 8.33
CA ASN A 576 -5.79 1.58 8.56
C ASN A 576 -4.43 1.80 9.22
N PHE A 577 -4.08 0.97 10.21
CA PHE A 577 -2.79 1.03 10.88
C PHE A 577 -1.66 0.69 9.92
N ARG A 578 -1.82 -0.36 9.09
CA ARG A 578 -0.85 -0.75 8.05
C ARG A 578 -0.61 0.39 7.05
N PHE A 579 -1.68 1.08 6.61
CA PHE A 579 -1.57 2.27 5.76
C PHE A 579 -0.81 3.41 6.43
N SER A 580 -1.14 3.76 7.68
CA SER A 580 -0.43 4.79 8.45
C SER A 580 1.05 4.46 8.62
N VAL A 581 1.38 3.20 8.96
CA VAL A 581 2.78 2.72 9.11
C VAL A 581 3.55 2.90 7.80
N ALA A 582 3.01 2.43 6.68
CA ALA A 582 3.63 2.59 5.37
C ALA A 582 3.83 4.09 5.03
N ARG A 583 2.81 4.93 5.28
CA ARG A 583 2.87 6.37 5.03
C ARG A 583 3.97 7.04 5.86
N SER A 584 4.12 6.69 7.13
CA SER A 584 5.17 7.25 7.99
C SER A 584 6.58 6.81 7.57
N ILE A 585 6.73 5.55 7.13
CA ILE A 585 8.00 5.05 6.59
C ILE A 585 8.36 5.83 5.31
N TYR A 586 7.43 5.98 4.38
CA TYR A 586 7.61 6.79 3.17
C TYR A 586 8.03 8.23 3.50
N LYS A 587 7.32 8.91 4.41
CA LYS A 587 7.67 10.28 4.86
C LYS A 587 9.12 10.34 5.37
N GLY A 588 9.54 9.34 6.16
CA GLY A 588 10.91 9.27 6.68
C GLY A 588 11.96 9.05 5.59
N MET A 589 11.68 8.17 4.62
CA MET A 589 12.56 7.91 3.46
C MET A 589 12.72 9.15 2.58
N LEU A 590 11.61 9.83 2.27
CA LEU A 590 11.61 11.07 1.50
C LEU A 590 12.45 12.16 2.19
N LYS A 591 12.20 12.41 3.48
CA LYS A 591 12.94 13.40 4.28
C LYS A 591 14.44 13.07 4.35
N PHE A 592 14.78 11.79 4.48
CA PHE A 592 16.18 11.35 4.46
C PHE A 592 16.83 11.65 3.11
N LEU A 593 16.26 11.19 1.99
CA LEU A 593 16.84 11.40 0.66
C LEU A 593 16.94 12.88 0.30
N ALA A 594 15.90 13.66 0.57
CA ALA A 594 15.90 15.11 0.36
C ALA A 594 17.05 15.79 1.13
N SER A 595 17.30 15.37 2.38
CA SER A 595 18.41 15.88 3.18
C SER A 595 19.81 15.44 2.71
N GLN A 596 19.91 14.28 2.04
CA GLN A 596 21.18 13.80 1.47
C GLN A 596 21.61 14.66 0.28
N TYR A 597 20.64 15.05 -0.55
CA TYR A 597 20.87 15.76 -1.80
C TYR A 597 20.66 17.28 -1.72
N ASP A 598 20.32 17.82 -0.53
CA ASP A 598 20.03 19.24 -0.33
C ASP A 598 18.91 19.77 -1.24
N VAL A 599 17.85 18.97 -1.39
CA VAL A 599 16.65 19.33 -2.16
C VAL A 599 15.43 19.53 -1.25
N GLU A 600 14.49 20.34 -1.70
CA GLU A 600 13.19 20.47 -1.02
C GLU A 600 12.35 19.19 -1.20
N TYR A 601 11.43 18.94 -0.28
CA TYR A 601 10.48 17.84 -0.36
C TYR A 601 9.04 18.29 -0.10
N GLU A 602 8.08 17.59 -0.68
CA GLU A 602 6.66 17.62 -0.31
C GLU A 602 6.15 16.18 -0.18
N VAL A 603 5.25 15.92 0.77
CA VAL A 603 4.67 14.58 0.94
C VAL A 603 3.44 14.44 0.03
N GLN A 604 3.20 13.27 -0.57
CA GLN A 604 2.03 13.05 -1.42
C GLN A 604 0.70 13.26 -0.66
N PRO A 605 -0.39 13.69 -1.33
CA PRO A 605 -1.68 13.90 -0.69
C PRO A 605 -2.35 12.62 -0.19
N LEU A 606 -3.41 12.80 0.62
CA LEU A 606 -4.37 11.74 0.93
C LEU A 606 -5.43 11.61 -0.19
N PRO A 607 -6.14 10.47 -0.31
CA PRO A 607 -7.25 10.32 -1.25
C PRO A 607 -8.29 11.43 -1.13
N VAL A 608 -9.02 11.72 -2.21
CA VAL A 608 -10.13 12.69 -2.16
C VAL A 608 -11.33 12.12 -1.39
N ARG A 609 -12.20 12.99 -0.88
CA ARG A 609 -13.45 12.61 -0.19
C ARG A 609 -14.67 13.27 -0.84
N ASN A 610 -15.87 12.88 -0.43
CA ASN A 610 -17.13 13.42 -0.96
C ASN A 610 -17.24 13.26 -2.49
N PHE A 611 -16.80 12.11 -3.03
CA PHE A 611 -16.83 11.88 -4.46
C PHE A 611 -18.28 11.66 -4.94
N SER A 612 -18.64 12.24 -6.07
CA SER A 612 -19.96 12.06 -6.69
C SER A 612 -19.90 12.10 -8.21
N ALA A 613 -20.89 11.45 -8.82
CA ALA A 613 -21.14 11.49 -10.25
C ALA A 613 -22.62 11.81 -10.53
N GLU A 614 -22.88 12.81 -11.37
CA GLU A 614 -24.24 13.21 -11.80
C GLU A 614 -24.30 13.28 -13.32
N ILE A 615 -25.35 12.72 -13.93
CA ILE A 615 -25.62 12.91 -15.36
C ILE A 615 -26.21 14.30 -15.55
N ILE A 616 -25.65 15.06 -16.49
CA ILE A 616 -26.17 16.38 -16.86
C ILE A 616 -26.63 16.39 -18.32
N ASP A 617 -27.82 16.94 -18.55
CA ASP A 617 -28.39 17.07 -19.88
C ASP A 617 -27.56 18.06 -20.71
N SER A 618 -27.05 17.61 -21.86
CA SER A 618 -26.46 18.48 -22.88
C SER A 618 -27.15 18.28 -24.23
N THR A 619 -27.16 19.33 -25.05
CA THR A 619 -27.86 19.32 -26.34
C THR A 619 -27.19 18.45 -27.41
N GLU A 620 -25.96 17.97 -27.18
CA GLU A 620 -25.14 17.29 -28.19
C GLU A 620 -24.68 15.88 -27.77
N SER A 621 -24.48 15.62 -26.48
CA SER A 621 -24.08 14.30 -25.94
C SER A 621 -24.41 14.16 -24.46
N SER A 622 -24.59 12.94 -23.98
CA SER A 622 -24.71 12.68 -22.54
C SER A 622 -23.40 13.01 -21.83
N MET A 623 -23.50 13.73 -20.72
CA MET A 623 -22.34 14.21 -19.97
C MET A 623 -22.46 13.75 -18.52
N VAL A 624 -21.32 13.49 -17.89
CA VAL A 624 -21.23 13.25 -16.44
C VAL A 624 -20.45 14.39 -15.79
N ALA A 625 -21.03 15.00 -14.77
CA ALA A 625 -20.34 15.87 -13.84
C ALA A 625 -19.80 15.04 -12.68
N LEU A 626 -18.50 15.11 -12.45
CA LEU A 626 -17.80 14.50 -11.33
C LEU A 626 -17.34 15.60 -10.38
N SER A 627 -17.52 15.42 -9.07
CA SER A 627 -17.07 16.38 -8.06
C SER A 627 -16.57 15.70 -6.80
N TRP A 628 -15.63 16.33 -6.10
CA TRP A 628 -15.01 15.80 -4.89
C TRP A 628 -14.47 16.94 -4.01
N SER A 629 -13.82 16.59 -2.92
CA SER A 629 -13.17 17.52 -1.99
C SER A 629 -11.76 17.05 -1.62
N ALA A 630 -10.89 18.00 -1.33
CA ALA A 630 -9.55 17.75 -0.82
C ALA A 630 -9.60 17.11 0.58
N GLN A 631 -8.68 16.18 0.87
CA GLN A 631 -8.46 15.66 2.22
C GLN A 631 -7.13 16.19 2.78
N ALA A 632 -7.21 16.97 3.86
CA ALA A 632 -6.02 17.45 4.56
C ALA A 632 -5.39 16.32 5.41
N ASP A 633 -4.06 16.22 5.39
CA ASP A 633 -3.30 15.39 6.33
C ASP A 633 -2.94 16.21 7.58
N SER A 634 -3.64 15.95 8.69
CA SER A 634 -3.39 16.63 9.96
C SER A 634 -1.98 16.46 10.53
N LEU A 635 -1.22 15.46 10.05
CA LEU A 635 0.15 15.18 10.50
C LEU A 635 1.22 15.63 9.51
N GLU A 636 0.84 16.18 8.36
CA GLU A 636 1.79 16.59 7.32
C GLU A 636 1.19 17.67 6.42
N GLU A 637 1.38 18.94 6.81
CA GLU A 637 0.82 20.10 6.11
C GLU A 637 1.25 20.20 4.63
N SER A 638 2.46 19.72 4.30
CA SER A 638 2.96 19.72 2.92
C SER A 638 2.14 18.82 1.97
N ALA A 639 1.33 17.90 2.52
CA ALA A 639 0.52 16.96 1.75
C ALA A 639 -0.77 17.54 1.15
N TYR A 640 -0.97 18.85 1.21
CA TYR A 640 -2.18 19.45 0.64
C TYR A 640 -2.21 19.32 -0.91
N PRO A 641 -3.36 18.94 -1.51
CA PRO A 641 -3.45 18.76 -2.96
C PRO A 641 -3.38 20.07 -3.73
N LYS A 642 -2.69 20.04 -4.88
CA LYS A 642 -2.59 21.15 -5.84
C LYS A 642 -3.44 20.92 -7.08
N LYS A 643 -3.57 19.67 -7.53
CA LYS A 643 -4.38 19.26 -8.70
C LYS A 643 -4.97 17.88 -8.47
N TYR A 644 -5.72 17.38 -9.45
CA TYR A 644 -6.33 16.06 -9.43
C TYR A 644 -6.19 15.36 -10.78
N ILE A 645 -6.16 14.04 -10.76
CA ILE A 645 -6.21 13.19 -11.96
C ILE A 645 -7.47 12.35 -11.88
N VAL A 646 -8.27 12.39 -12.95
CA VAL A 646 -9.49 11.58 -13.09
C VAL A 646 -9.22 10.45 -14.06
N TYR A 647 -9.35 9.22 -13.57
CA TYR A 647 -9.21 8.00 -14.35
C TYR A 647 -10.57 7.48 -14.77
N LYS A 648 -10.66 6.97 -15.99
CA LYS A 648 -11.89 6.41 -16.55
C LYS A 648 -11.68 4.98 -17.02
N ALA A 649 -12.63 4.11 -16.69
CA ALA A 649 -12.75 2.77 -17.24
C ALA A 649 -14.14 2.59 -17.87
N VAL A 650 -14.24 1.70 -18.86
CA VAL A 650 -15.48 1.40 -19.59
C VAL A 650 -15.81 -0.07 -19.38
N GLU A 651 -17.04 -0.35 -18.94
CA GLU A 651 -17.49 -1.71 -18.62
C GLU A 651 -16.47 -2.42 -17.71
N ASN A 652 -16.00 -3.63 -18.07
CA ASN A 652 -15.04 -4.40 -17.27
C ASN A 652 -13.56 -4.08 -17.60
N ASN A 653 -13.28 -3.11 -18.47
CA ASN A 653 -11.90 -2.79 -18.89
C ASN A 653 -11.08 -2.16 -17.76
N GLY A 654 -9.76 -2.15 -17.90
CA GLY A 654 -8.85 -1.37 -17.06
C GLY A 654 -9.05 0.14 -17.21
N PHE A 655 -8.45 0.89 -16.29
CA PHE A 655 -8.45 2.36 -16.34
C PHE A 655 -7.49 2.88 -17.42
N ASP A 656 -7.83 4.04 -17.98
CA ASP A 656 -6.97 4.81 -18.87
C ASP A 656 -5.79 5.48 -18.12
N ASN A 657 -5.02 6.32 -18.83
CA ASN A 657 -3.88 7.04 -18.25
C ASN A 657 -4.26 8.28 -17.42
N GLY A 658 -5.56 8.58 -17.30
CA GLY A 658 -6.07 9.71 -16.52
C GLY A 658 -6.07 11.05 -17.24
N THR A 659 -6.89 11.98 -16.72
CA THR A 659 -7.03 13.36 -17.20
C THR A 659 -6.83 14.33 -16.03
N VAL A 660 -5.93 15.31 -16.20
CA VAL A 660 -5.64 16.31 -15.14
C VAL A 660 -6.70 17.40 -15.09
N THR A 661 -7.03 17.84 -13.88
CA THR A 661 -7.79 19.06 -13.61
C THR A 661 -7.20 19.81 -12.41
N ASP A 662 -7.21 21.15 -12.47
CA ASP A 662 -6.74 22.01 -11.38
C ASP A 662 -7.85 22.32 -10.36
N VAL A 663 -9.09 21.90 -10.62
CA VAL A 663 -10.27 22.14 -9.78
C VAL A 663 -10.90 20.81 -9.34
N PRO A 664 -11.59 20.76 -8.18
CA PRO A 664 -12.11 19.51 -7.64
C PRO A 664 -13.43 19.07 -8.29
N TYR A 665 -13.57 19.31 -9.59
CA TYR A 665 -14.68 18.86 -10.42
C TYR A 665 -14.23 18.73 -11.87
N ILE A 666 -14.93 17.90 -12.64
CA ILE A 666 -14.76 17.81 -14.10
C ILE A 666 -16.07 17.37 -14.75
N VAL A 667 -16.30 17.80 -15.99
CA VAL A 667 -17.40 17.29 -16.82
C VAL A 667 -16.81 16.51 -17.98
N LEU A 668 -17.27 15.29 -18.18
CA LEU A 668 -16.76 14.37 -19.21
C LEU A 668 -17.91 13.84 -20.07
N PRO A 669 -17.68 13.61 -21.38
CA PRO A 669 -18.68 12.97 -22.23
C PRO A 669 -18.79 11.47 -21.92
N ILE A 670 -20.01 10.96 -21.94
CA ILE A 670 -20.34 9.55 -21.83
C ILE A 670 -21.28 9.12 -22.98
N GLY A 671 -21.21 7.85 -23.36
CA GLY A 671 -22.14 7.24 -24.29
C GLY A 671 -23.34 6.62 -23.57
N ASN A 672 -24.45 6.46 -24.30
CA ASN A 672 -25.60 5.74 -23.78
C ASN A 672 -25.33 4.23 -23.72
N ASP A 673 -26.13 3.55 -22.90
CA ASP A 673 -26.20 2.09 -22.78
C ASP A 673 -24.86 1.43 -22.41
N THR A 674 -23.92 2.22 -21.86
CA THR A 674 -22.57 1.83 -21.48
C THR A 674 -22.30 2.25 -20.04
N ILE A 675 -21.67 1.40 -19.25
CA ILE A 675 -21.26 1.74 -17.89
C ILE A 675 -19.88 2.37 -17.92
N TYR A 676 -19.76 3.55 -17.33
CA TYR A 676 -18.48 4.22 -17.08
C TYR A 676 -18.15 4.13 -15.59
N ARG A 677 -16.87 3.90 -15.30
CA ARG A 677 -16.31 3.87 -13.94
C ARG A 677 -15.24 4.94 -13.80
N PHE A 678 -15.21 5.61 -12.67
CA PHE A 678 -14.31 6.72 -12.39
C PHE A 678 -13.67 6.56 -11.03
N LYS A 679 -12.39 6.94 -10.94
CA LYS A 679 -11.68 7.16 -9.68
C LYS A 679 -10.84 8.43 -9.81
N VAL A 680 -10.57 9.07 -8.68
CA VAL A 680 -9.82 10.32 -8.63
C VAL A 680 -8.62 10.17 -7.70
N THR A 681 -7.47 10.68 -8.13
CA THR A 681 -6.30 10.89 -7.26
C THR A 681 -6.03 12.38 -7.11
N ALA A 682 -5.51 12.74 -5.95
CA ALA A 682 -4.99 14.06 -5.65
C ALA A 682 -3.48 14.09 -5.92
N VAL A 683 -2.96 15.20 -6.46
CA VAL A 683 -1.53 15.37 -6.72
C VAL A 683 -1.00 16.70 -6.18
N ASN A 684 0.24 16.68 -5.72
CA ASN A 684 1.06 17.86 -5.41
C ASN A 684 2.50 17.61 -5.88
N ASP A 685 3.43 18.53 -5.60
CA ASP A 685 4.80 18.40 -6.11
C ASP A 685 5.54 17.20 -5.49
N GLY A 686 5.01 16.63 -4.40
CA GLY A 686 5.53 15.46 -3.71
C GLY A 686 5.13 14.11 -4.29
N GLY A 687 4.00 14.04 -4.99
CA GLY A 687 3.47 12.76 -5.48
C GLY A 687 1.98 12.72 -5.74
N GLU A 688 1.49 11.50 -5.95
CA GLU A 688 0.10 11.17 -6.21
C GLU A 688 -0.52 10.35 -5.06
N SER A 689 -1.75 10.68 -4.66
CA SER A 689 -2.45 9.95 -3.60
C SER A 689 -2.83 8.52 -4.01
N PHE A 690 -3.26 7.70 -3.04
CA PHE A 690 -4.10 6.55 -3.39
C PHE A 690 -5.41 7.04 -4.03
N PRO A 691 -6.07 6.22 -4.86
CA PRO A 691 -7.32 6.60 -5.48
C PRO A 691 -8.45 6.70 -4.45
N SER A 692 -9.46 7.49 -4.79
CA SER A 692 -10.79 7.41 -4.19
C SER A 692 -11.42 6.02 -4.37
N GLU A 693 -12.58 5.81 -3.76
CA GLU A 693 -13.51 4.78 -4.22
C GLU A 693 -13.86 4.95 -5.71
N ILE A 694 -14.39 3.89 -6.32
CA ILE A 694 -14.79 3.87 -7.71
C ILE A 694 -16.30 4.09 -7.81
N LEU A 695 -16.66 5.20 -8.45
CA LEU A 695 -18.04 5.50 -8.79
C LEU A 695 -18.33 5.09 -10.22
N SER A 696 -19.56 4.66 -10.46
CA SER A 696 -20.04 4.27 -11.78
C SER A 696 -21.34 4.96 -12.17
N VAL A 697 -21.51 5.16 -13.48
CA VAL A 697 -22.71 5.75 -14.08
C VAL A 697 -23.11 5.00 -15.34
N CYS A 698 -24.40 5.00 -15.64
CA CYS A 698 -24.93 4.54 -16.92
C CYS A 698 -26.21 5.29 -17.25
N GLU A 699 -26.20 5.98 -18.38
CA GLU A 699 -27.41 6.53 -18.98
C GLU A 699 -27.95 5.57 -20.03
N LEU A 700 -29.20 5.11 -19.89
CA LEU A 700 -29.86 4.29 -20.89
C LEU A 700 -30.62 5.14 -21.90
N SER A 701 -30.55 4.77 -23.17
CA SER A 701 -31.36 5.41 -24.23
C SER A 701 -32.87 5.22 -23.98
N GLU A 702 -33.26 4.07 -23.42
CA GLU A 702 -34.62 3.74 -23.03
C GLU A 702 -34.67 3.37 -21.54
N SER A 703 -34.69 4.40 -20.70
CA SER A 703 -34.69 4.25 -19.24
C SER A 703 -36.11 4.25 -18.65
N LYS A 704 -36.36 3.36 -17.69
CA LYS A 704 -37.57 3.40 -16.85
C LYS A 704 -37.50 4.45 -15.72
N GLY A 705 -36.31 4.98 -15.45
CA GLY A 705 -36.01 5.90 -14.36
C GLY A 705 -34.54 5.82 -13.97
N CYS A 706 -34.08 6.76 -13.14
CA CYS A 706 -32.71 6.78 -12.65
C CYS A 706 -32.64 6.31 -11.19
N VAL A 707 -31.70 5.42 -10.86
CA VAL A 707 -31.40 4.98 -9.49
C VAL A 707 -30.15 5.71 -9.00
N LEU A 708 -30.21 6.29 -7.79
CA LEU A 708 -29.03 6.79 -7.09
C LEU A 708 -28.44 5.66 -6.26
N ILE A 709 -27.21 5.25 -6.58
CA ILE A 709 -26.46 4.32 -5.75
C ILE A 709 -25.63 5.11 -4.75
N VAL A 710 -25.82 4.88 -3.45
CA VAL A 710 -24.98 5.45 -2.41
C VAL A 710 -24.05 4.36 -1.90
N ASN A 711 -22.75 4.54 -2.06
CA ASN A 711 -21.77 3.62 -1.53
C ASN A 711 -21.43 4.01 -0.09
N GLY A 712 -22.07 3.36 0.88
CA GLY A 712 -21.76 3.52 2.30
C GLY A 712 -21.03 2.32 2.88
N PHE A 713 -20.41 1.49 2.04
CA PHE A 713 -19.52 0.43 2.49
C PHE A 713 -18.06 0.82 2.21
N ASP A 714 -17.46 1.53 3.16
CA ASP A 714 -16.07 1.96 3.14
C ASP A 714 -15.24 1.35 4.30
N ARG A 715 -15.90 0.55 5.16
CA ARG A 715 -15.24 -0.16 6.26
C ARG A 715 -14.08 -1.03 5.78
N VAL A 716 -12.94 -0.82 6.44
CA VAL A 716 -11.82 -1.75 6.56
C VAL A 716 -11.44 -1.86 8.03
N SER A 717 -11.15 -3.05 8.52
CA SER A 717 -11.01 -3.31 9.96
C SER A 717 -10.11 -4.51 10.28
N ALA A 718 -9.58 -4.51 11.50
CA ALA A 718 -9.02 -5.71 12.11
C ALA A 718 -10.12 -6.71 12.50
N PRO A 719 -9.78 -8.01 12.68
CA PRO A 719 -10.69 -8.97 13.30
C PRO A 719 -11.04 -8.60 14.75
N GLU A 720 -12.19 -9.10 15.21
CA GLU A 720 -12.62 -8.94 16.60
C GLU A 720 -11.55 -9.49 17.55
N HIS A 721 -11.28 -8.78 18.64
CA HIS A 721 -10.22 -9.15 19.58
C HIS A 721 -10.67 -9.00 21.03
N PHE A 722 -10.06 -9.76 21.93
CA PHE A 722 -10.38 -9.67 23.35
C PHE A 722 -9.17 -9.92 24.24
N ARG A 723 -9.25 -9.39 25.47
CA ARG A 723 -8.40 -9.80 26.59
C ARG A 723 -9.23 -9.88 27.86
N VAL A 724 -9.25 -11.05 28.48
CA VAL A 724 -9.94 -11.30 29.76
C VAL A 724 -9.13 -12.28 30.61
N ALA A 725 -8.76 -11.86 31.83
CA ALA A 725 -8.03 -12.67 32.81
C ALA A 725 -6.78 -13.38 32.23
N LYS A 726 -6.88 -14.70 32.00
CA LYS A 726 -5.79 -15.55 31.47
C LYS A 726 -5.85 -15.79 29.96
N HIS A 727 -6.77 -15.13 29.25
CA HIS A 727 -6.98 -15.34 27.82
C HIS A 727 -6.91 -14.02 27.04
N SER A 728 -6.28 -14.06 25.86
CA SER A 728 -6.41 -12.99 24.86
C SER A 728 -6.16 -13.51 23.46
N GLY A 729 -6.68 -12.81 22.46
CA GLY A 729 -6.51 -13.16 21.06
C GLY A 729 -7.59 -12.60 20.18
N PHE A 730 -7.72 -13.20 18.99
CA PHE A 730 -8.63 -12.77 17.93
C PHE A 730 -9.73 -13.81 17.71
N LEU A 731 -10.97 -13.33 17.60
CA LEU A 731 -12.18 -14.12 17.43
C LEU A 731 -12.78 -13.83 16.05
N ASP A 732 -12.08 -14.27 15.00
CA ASP A 732 -12.52 -14.12 13.62
C ASP A 732 -13.95 -14.59 13.32
N LYS A 733 -14.45 -15.60 14.04
CA LYS A 733 -15.83 -16.06 13.88
C LYS A 733 -16.89 -15.03 14.30
N LEU A 734 -16.51 -14.02 15.07
CA LEU A 734 -17.41 -12.91 15.43
C LEU A 734 -17.26 -11.73 14.47
N ASP A 735 -16.06 -11.51 13.94
CA ASP A 735 -15.76 -10.54 12.90
C ASP A 735 -14.39 -10.91 12.31
N TYR A 736 -14.34 -11.28 11.03
CA TYR A 736 -13.06 -11.57 10.36
C TYR A 736 -12.20 -10.30 10.22
N GLY A 737 -12.81 -9.13 10.38
CA GLY A 737 -12.29 -7.88 9.88
C GLY A 737 -12.47 -7.79 8.37
N VAL A 738 -12.40 -6.57 7.84
CA VAL A 738 -12.54 -6.31 6.41
C VAL A 738 -11.20 -5.84 5.84
N PRO A 739 -10.53 -6.63 4.98
CA PRO A 739 -9.30 -6.19 4.32
C PRO A 739 -9.54 -4.99 3.37
N ASP A 740 -8.53 -4.13 3.20
CA ASP A 740 -8.48 -3.17 2.07
C ASP A 740 -8.17 -3.95 0.80
N LYS A 741 -9.19 -4.19 -0.02
CA LYS A 741 -9.20 -5.02 -1.25
C LYS A 741 -8.89 -6.49 -1.03
N TYR A 742 -7.79 -6.82 -0.36
CA TYR A 742 -7.37 -8.18 -0.08
C TYR A 742 -6.40 -8.27 1.11
N ASP A 743 -6.25 -9.47 1.69
CA ASP A 743 -5.17 -9.82 2.61
C ASP A 743 -4.45 -11.09 2.14
N VAL A 744 -3.12 -11.09 2.23
CA VAL A 744 -2.22 -12.22 1.91
C VAL A 744 -1.55 -12.81 3.15
N SER A 745 -1.84 -12.24 4.33
CA SER A 745 -1.19 -12.60 5.58
C SER A 745 -2.02 -13.55 6.46
N TYR A 746 -3.33 -13.65 6.23
CA TYR A 746 -4.20 -14.51 7.02
C TYR A 746 -3.90 -16.00 6.81
N THR A 747 -3.65 -16.70 7.91
CA THR A 747 -3.27 -18.13 7.93
C THR A 747 -4.42 -19.03 8.38
N GLY A 748 -5.29 -18.52 9.27
CA GLY A 748 -6.43 -19.24 9.82
C GLY A 748 -6.70 -18.94 11.29
N SER A 749 -7.78 -19.49 11.83
CA SER A 749 -8.28 -19.16 13.15
C SER A 749 -7.32 -19.48 14.30
N GLN A 750 -7.28 -18.59 15.28
CA GLN A 750 -6.56 -18.80 16.53
C GLN A 750 -7.23 -19.91 17.35
N TYR A 751 -6.45 -20.86 17.86
CA TYR A 751 -6.94 -21.96 18.71
C TYR A 751 -6.31 -21.96 20.12
N ASN A 752 -5.20 -21.23 20.35
CA ASN A 752 -4.64 -21.09 21.69
C ASN A 752 -4.72 -19.63 22.19
N PHE A 753 -5.64 -19.39 23.12
CA PHE A 753 -5.88 -18.08 23.73
C PHE A 753 -5.18 -17.89 25.08
N VAL A 754 -4.57 -18.93 25.65
CA VAL A 754 -4.07 -18.91 27.03
C VAL A 754 -2.77 -18.11 27.12
N ILE A 755 -2.82 -16.96 27.81
CA ILE A 755 -1.69 -16.07 28.07
C ILE A 755 -0.62 -16.83 28.86
N GLY A 756 0.63 -16.76 28.38
CA GLY A 756 1.77 -17.42 28.99
C GLY A 756 1.96 -18.89 28.60
N SER A 757 1.14 -19.43 27.68
CA SER A 757 1.43 -20.73 27.06
C SER A 757 2.80 -20.71 26.39
N THR A 758 3.63 -21.70 26.71
CA THR A 758 5.03 -21.74 26.26
C THR A 758 5.16 -22.20 24.82
N PHE A 759 6.09 -21.58 24.10
CA PHE A 759 6.55 -22.06 22.80
C PHE A 759 7.22 -23.43 22.93
N ALA A 760 6.80 -24.41 22.12
CA ALA A 760 7.46 -25.70 21.99
C ALA A 760 8.13 -25.88 20.62
N THR A 761 7.39 -25.61 19.54
CA THR A 761 7.88 -25.67 18.16
C THR A 761 7.13 -24.63 17.31
N ASN A 762 7.55 -24.43 16.05
CA ASN A 762 6.80 -23.57 15.13
C ASN A 762 5.35 -24.07 14.89
N ASN A 763 5.11 -25.38 15.05
CA ASN A 763 3.78 -25.98 14.94
C ASN A 763 2.99 -25.98 16.26
N ALA A 764 3.64 -25.65 17.38
CA ALA A 764 3.04 -25.50 18.70
C ALA A 764 3.62 -24.26 19.40
N PRO A 765 3.31 -23.05 18.91
CA PRO A 765 4.01 -21.84 19.30
C PRO A 765 3.52 -21.21 20.62
N GLY A 766 2.49 -21.77 21.25
CA GLY A 766 1.96 -21.28 22.52
C GLY A 766 0.83 -20.26 22.33
N HIS A 767 0.84 -19.19 23.12
CA HIS A 767 -0.20 -18.17 23.09
C HIS A 767 -0.27 -17.51 21.71
N GLY A 768 -1.46 -17.46 21.10
CA GLY A 768 -1.64 -16.93 19.76
C GLY A 768 -1.63 -18.00 18.67
N ALA A 769 -1.36 -19.27 18.98
CA ALA A 769 -1.27 -20.32 17.96
C ALA A 769 -2.54 -20.39 17.07
N SER A 770 -2.32 -20.40 15.76
CA SER A 770 -3.35 -20.35 14.72
C SER A 770 -3.26 -21.51 13.73
N SER A 771 -4.38 -21.84 13.09
CA SER A 771 -4.42 -22.79 11.97
C SER A 771 -3.73 -22.20 10.74
N GLY A 772 -3.45 -23.04 9.74
CA GLY A 772 -2.77 -22.65 8.49
C GLY A 772 -3.56 -23.02 7.25
N GLU A 773 -4.89 -23.01 7.33
CA GLU A 773 -5.77 -23.46 6.24
C GLU A 773 -5.83 -22.48 5.06
N PHE A 774 -5.49 -21.20 5.29
CA PHE A 774 -5.51 -20.13 4.29
C PHE A 774 -4.12 -19.57 3.94
N GLU A 775 -3.03 -20.20 4.39
CA GLU A 775 -1.67 -19.64 4.29
C GLU A 775 -1.14 -19.45 2.85
N THR A 776 -1.86 -19.93 1.84
CA THR A 776 -1.56 -19.72 0.41
C THR A 776 -2.60 -18.87 -0.31
N ASP A 777 -3.69 -18.52 0.35
CA ASP A 777 -4.84 -17.85 -0.26
C ASP A 777 -4.76 -16.34 -0.13
N ILE A 778 -5.37 -15.69 -1.11
CA ILE A 778 -5.64 -14.26 -1.07
C ILE A 778 -7.06 -14.13 -0.52
N ILE A 779 -7.25 -13.43 0.58
CA ILE A 779 -8.56 -13.24 1.18
C ILE A 779 -9.14 -11.92 0.66
N ALA A 780 -10.29 -11.97 -0.02
CA ALA A 780 -10.94 -10.78 -0.56
C ALA A 780 -11.51 -9.90 0.55
N GLY A 781 -11.42 -8.59 0.36
CA GLY A 781 -12.00 -7.57 1.23
C GLY A 781 -12.85 -6.55 0.48
N ASN A 782 -12.84 -5.30 0.96
CA ASN A 782 -13.58 -4.21 0.34
C ASN A 782 -12.86 -3.74 -0.95
N THR A 783 -13.48 -3.94 -2.11
CA THR A 783 -12.87 -3.56 -3.41
C THR A 783 -13.08 -2.10 -3.77
N PHE A 784 -13.97 -1.38 -3.05
CA PHE A 784 -14.40 -0.01 -3.33
C PHE A 784 -14.96 0.19 -4.77
N ASP A 785 -15.48 -0.87 -5.40
CA ASP A 785 -16.09 -0.85 -6.76
C ASP A 785 -17.47 -1.53 -6.76
N PHE A 786 -18.15 -1.54 -5.61
CA PHE A 786 -19.49 -2.14 -5.50
C PHE A 786 -20.57 -1.39 -6.27
N PRO A 787 -20.50 -0.05 -6.48
CA PRO A 787 -21.42 0.64 -7.38
C PRO A 787 -21.49 0.02 -8.78
N TYR A 788 -20.35 -0.41 -9.33
CA TYR A 788 -20.34 -1.09 -10.63
C TYR A 788 -21.12 -2.40 -10.59
N LYS A 789 -20.93 -3.21 -9.55
CA LYS A 789 -21.60 -4.50 -9.40
C LYS A 789 -23.12 -4.36 -9.29
N HIS A 790 -23.61 -3.37 -8.53
CA HIS A 790 -25.03 -3.02 -8.43
C HIS A 790 -25.55 -2.45 -9.76
N GLY A 791 -24.81 -1.50 -10.33
CA GLY A 791 -25.11 -0.82 -11.58
C GLY A 791 -25.33 -1.77 -12.76
N ARG A 792 -24.56 -2.86 -12.87
CA ARG A 792 -24.79 -3.89 -13.91
C ARG A 792 -26.18 -4.53 -13.80
N SER A 793 -26.64 -4.82 -12.59
CA SER A 793 -27.95 -5.40 -12.36
C SER A 793 -29.09 -4.38 -12.56
N ILE A 794 -28.86 -3.11 -12.20
CA ILE A 794 -29.80 -2.01 -12.46
C ILE A 794 -29.95 -1.75 -13.97
N LYS A 795 -28.83 -1.68 -14.71
CA LYS A 795 -28.79 -1.60 -16.18
C LYS A 795 -29.57 -2.75 -16.82
N LYS A 796 -29.36 -3.98 -16.32
CA LYS A 796 -30.08 -5.17 -16.81
C LYS A 796 -31.59 -5.07 -16.60
N ALA A 797 -32.02 -4.44 -15.51
CA ALA A 797 -33.42 -4.16 -15.19
C ALA A 797 -34.02 -2.95 -15.95
N LYS A 798 -33.25 -2.31 -16.86
CA LYS A 798 -33.66 -1.19 -17.72
C LYS A 798 -33.84 0.16 -17.00
N TYR A 799 -32.98 0.41 -16.02
CA TYR A 799 -32.88 1.71 -15.35
C TYR A 799 -31.49 2.32 -15.58
N SER A 800 -31.46 3.65 -15.72
CA SER A 800 -30.22 4.42 -15.62
C SER A 800 -29.76 4.45 -14.17
N PHE A 801 -28.49 4.70 -13.93
CA PHE A 801 -28.00 4.93 -12.58
C PHE A 801 -26.82 5.90 -12.53
N VAL A 802 -26.67 6.51 -11.38
CA VAL A 802 -25.49 7.28 -10.97
C VAL A 802 -25.07 6.85 -9.58
N SER A 803 -23.87 7.21 -9.14
CA SER A 803 -23.40 6.88 -7.80
C SER A 803 -22.69 8.02 -7.11
N CYS A 804 -22.71 8.00 -5.78
CA CYS A 804 -21.92 8.87 -4.92
C CYS A 804 -21.45 8.14 -3.66
N SER A 805 -20.41 8.68 -3.05
CA SER A 805 -19.99 8.37 -1.68
C SER A 805 -21.11 8.68 -0.69
N ASP A 806 -21.12 7.99 0.44
CA ASP A 806 -21.95 8.33 1.60
C ASP A 806 -21.60 9.71 2.15
N GLU A 807 -20.33 10.12 2.17
CA GLU A 807 -19.97 11.43 2.73
C GLU A 807 -20.51 12.57 1.86
N PHE A 808 -20.49 12.43 0.52
CA PHE A 808 -21.20 13.36 -0.36
C PHE A 808 -22.70 13.31 -0.10
N PHE A 809 -23.26 12.09 -0.01
CA PHE A 809 -24.67 11.91 0.27
C PHE A 809 -25.08 12.57 1.59
N GLU A 810 -24.22 12.65 2.61
CA GLU A 810 -24.50 13.23 3.92
C GLU A 810 -24.18 14.73 4.02
N SER A 811 -23.16 15.22 3.34
CA SER A 811 -22.69 16.61 3.45
C SER A 811 -23.39 17.60 2.53
N GLU A 812 -23.92 17.16 1.38
CA GLU A 812 -24.40 18.06 0.32
C GLU A 812 -25.93 18.09 0.11
N GLN A 813 -26.48 19.19 -0.41
CA GLN A 813 -27.89 19.23 -0.79
C GLN A 813 -28.10 18.56 -2.16
N ILE A 814 -28.66 17.34 -2.14
CA ILE A 814 -28.99 16.58 -3.35
C ILE A 814 -30.48 16.74 -3.66
N ASP A 815 -30.82 17.01 -4.92
CA ASP A 815 -32.20 17.00 -5.40
C ASP A 815 -32.68 15.55 -5.60
N LEU A 816 -33.22 14.96 -4.53
CA LEU A 816 -33.62 13.56 -4.51
C LEU A 816 -34.89 13.26 -5.34
N ASP A 817 -35.66 14.29 -5.74
CA ASP A 817 -36.85 14.13 -6.60
C ASP A 817 -36.50 13.57 -8.00
N LYS A 818 -35.24 13.70 -8.43
CA LYS A 818 -34.75 13.19 -9.71
C LYS A 818 -34.66 11.66 -9.76
N TYR A 819 -34.60 11.00 -8.61
CA TYR A 819 -34.29 9.56 -8.55
C TYR A 819 -35.53 8.71 -8.26
N PHE A 820 -35.72 7.70 -9.10
CA PHE A 820 -36.78 6.70 -8.95
C PHE A 820 -36.61 5.88 -7.67
N ALA A 821 -35.36 5.54 -7.33
CA ALA A 821 -35.01 4.82 -6.12
C ALA A 821 -33.61 5.22 -5.64
N ILE A 822 -33.35 5.00 -4.35
CA ILE A 822 -32.02 4.97 -3.75
C ILE A 822 -31.64 3.50 -3.51
N ASP A 823 -30.45 3.11 -3.94
CA ASP A 823 -29.79 1.84 -3.62
C ASP A 823 -28.62 2.14 -2.67
N TYR A 824 -28.79 1.85 -1.39
CA TYR A 824 -27.82 2.18 -0.34
C TYR A 824 -27.03 0.92 0.04
N ILE A 825 -25.75 0.90 -0.30
CA ILE A 825 -24.82 -0.20 -0.08
C ILE A 825 -24.22 -0.06 1.32
N LEU A 826 -24.44 -1.05 2.20
CA LEU A 826 -23.86 -1.09 3.54
C LEU A 826 -22.97 -2.32 3.78
N GLY A 827 -22.81 -3.24 2.83
CA GLY A 827 -21.84 -4.35 2.94
C GLY A 827 -21.67 -4.94 4.35
N GLU A 828 -20.43 -4.92 4.83
CA GLU A 828 -20.09 -5.23 6.23
C GLU A 828 -19.86 -3.98 7.10
N GLU A 829 -20.42 -2.84 6.68
CA GLU A 829 -20.38 -1.58 7.41
C GLU A 829 -20.86 -1.82 8.86
N LYS A 830 -20.04 -1.35 9.80
CA LYS A 830 -20.19 -1.59 11.24
C LYS A 830 -19.24 -0.67 11.98
N GLU A 831 -19.74 0.00 13.02
CA GLU A 831 -18.95 0.95 13.77
C GLU A 831 -17.71 0.26 14.34
N THR A 832 -16.53 0.76 13.98
CA THR A 832 -15.26 0.14 14.37
C THR A 832 -14.36 1.18 15.01
N VAL A 833 -13.73 0.80 16.12
CA VAL A 833 -12.66 1.57 16.73
C VAL A 833 -11.36 1.28 15.99
N SER A 834 -10.82 2.28 15.30
CA SER A 834 -9.51 2.21 14.64
C SER A 834 -8.58 3.25 15.27
N GLY A 835 -7.59 2.77 16.02
CA GLY A 835 -6.72 3.63 16.82
C GLY A 835 -7.53 4.44 17.84
N LYS A 836 -7.43 5.77 17.76
CA LYS A 836 -8.19 6.69 18.61
C LYS A 836 -9.51 7.18 18.01
N ALA A 837 -9.86 6.73 16.81
CA ALA A 837 -11.06 7.16 16.10
C ALA A 837 -12.13 6.07 16.12
N VAL A 838 -13.39 6.48 16.20
CA VAL A 838 -14.56 5.65 15.88
C VAL A 838 -14.95 5.97 14.45
N LYS A 839 -15.07 4.95 13.60
CA LYS A 839 -15.37 5.07 12.16
C LYS A 839 -16.54 4.15 11.80
N TYR A 840 -17.02 4.26 10.56
CA TYR A 840 -17.86 3.26 9.90
C TYR A 840 -19.27 3.09 10.49
N GLN A 841 -19.92 4.21 10.83
CA GLN A 841 -21.25 4.16 11.44
C GLN A 841 -22.31 3.77 10.41
N VAL A 842 -23.03 2.67 10.66
CA VAL A 842 -24.09 2.18 9.76
C VAL A 842 -25.23 3.19 9.55
N PHE A 843 -25.61 3.91 10.62
CA PHE A 843 -26.63 4.95 10.56
C PHE A 843 -26.15 6.22 11.26
N SER A 844 -25.70 7.20 10.49
CA SER A 844 -25.41 8.55 10.97
C SER A 844 -26.69 9.38 11.08
N GLU A 845 -26.67 10.45 11.88
CA GLU A 845 -27.82 11.36 12.00
C GLU A 845 -28.17 12.03 10.66
N ASN A 846 -27.16 12.39 9.86
CA ASN A 846 -27.33 13.03 8.55
C ASN A 846 -27.95 12.06 7.53
N MET A 847 -27.46 10.81 7.48
CA MET A 847 -28.03 9.76 6.66
C MET A 847 -29.51 9.53 7.01
N ILE A 848 -29.83 9.34 8.30
CA ILE A 848 -31.21 9.14 8.76
C ILE A 848 -32.09 10.31 8.31
N SER A 849 -31.63 11.55 8.50
CA SER A 849 -32.38 12.73 8.12
C SER A 849 -32.69 12.76 6.62
N LYS A 850 -31.71 12.49 5.75
CA LYS A 850 -31.88 12.51 4.29
C LYS A 850 -32.75 11.37 3.78
N LEU A 851 -32.59 10.16 4.32
CA LEU A 851 -33.45 9.03 3.97
C LEU A 851 -34.88 9.26 4.46
N LYS A 852 -35.09 9.79 5.66
CA LYS A 852 -36.42 10.21 6.15
C LYS A 852 -37.05 11.24 5.22
N ASP A 853 -36.29 12.23 4.77
CA ASP A 853 -36.75 13.26 3.85
C ASP A 853 -37.23 12.66 2.52
N TYR A 854 -36.38 11.86 1.87
CA TYR A 854 -36.71 11.19 0.61
C TYR A 854 -37.93 10.26 0.71
N LEU A 855 -37.97 9.42 1.74
CA LEU A 855 -39.04 8.45 1.89
C LEU A 855 -40.37 9.11 2.26
N LEU A 856 -40.37 10.04 3.22
CA LEU A 856 -41.61 10.58 3.79
C LEU A 856 -42.15 11.79 3.03
N LYS A 857 -41.30 12.63 2.44
CA LYS A 857 -41.73 13.84 1.73
C LYS A 857 -41.84 13.64 0.22
N HIS A 858 -40.94 12.83 -0.37
CA HIS A 858 -40.89 12.60 -1.81
C HIS A 858 -41.56 11.29 -2.24
N ASN A 859 -42.07 10.51 -1.29
CA ASN A 859 -42.66 9.18 -1.54
C ASN A 859 -41.69 8.27 -2.33
N GLY A 860 -40.41 8.33 -1.96
CA GLY A 860 -39.30 7.66 -2.65
C GLY A 860 -39.32 6.13 -2.54
N ASN A 861 -38.32 5.48 -3.12
CA ASN A 861 -38.13 4.03 -3.00
C ASN A 861 -36.71 3.71 -2.52
N LEU A 862 -36.55 2.83 -1.53
CA LEU A 862 -35.24 2.50 -0.96
C LEU A 862 -34.94 1.00 -1.03
N LEU A 863 -33.81 0.64 -1.63
CA LEU A 863 -33.12 -0.62 -1.37
C LEU A 863 -31.98 -0.33 -0.39
N LEU A 864 -31.92 -1.08 0.71
CA LEU A 864 -30.84 -0.97 1.70
C LEU A 864 -30.40 -2.38 2.11
N THR A 865 -29.13 -2.71 1.89
CA THR A 865 -28.59 -4.05 2.17
C THR A 865 -27.26 -3.97 2.91
N GLY A 866 -27.13 -4.66 4.04
CA GLY A 866 -25.91 -4.74 4.84
C GLY A 866 -26.01 -5.80 5.93
N ALA A 867 -24.87 -6.30 6.42
CA ALA A 867 -24.81 -7.43 7.36
C ALA A 867 -25.22 -7.07 8.80
N TYR A 868 -24.90 -5.84 9.25
CA TYR A 868 -24.98 -5.42 10.66
C TYR A 868 -26.04 -4.34 10.95
N ILE A 869 -27.07 -4.24 10.11
CA ILE A 869 -28.07 -3.16 10.19
C ILE A 869 -28.97 -3.23 11.44
N GLY A 870 -29.04 -4.37 12.12
CA GLY A 870 -29.81 -4.54 13.36
C GLY A 870 -28.94 -4.47 14.62
N SER A 871 -27.92 -5.30 14.73
CA SER A 871 -27.05 -5.39 15.92
C SER A 871 -26.43 -4.03 16.28
N GLU A 872 -26.08 -3.22 15.29
CA GLU A 872 -25.54 -1.87 15.49
C GLU A 872 -26.50 -0.87 16.17
N ILE A 873 -27.81 -1.15 16.15
CA ILE A 873 -28.82 -0.34 16.83
C ILE A 873 -29.15 -0.92 18.20
N TRP A 874 -29.34 -2.24 18.31
CA TRP A 874 -29.93 -2.87 19.49
C TRP A 874 -28.96 -3.58 20.43
N GLU A 875 -27.78 -4.02 19.96
CA GLU A 875 -26.80 -4.73 20.80
C GLU A 875 -25.75 -3.80 21.42
N LYS A 876 -25.77 -2.51 21.06
CA LYS A 876 -24.91 -1.50 21.71
C LYS A 876 -25.39 -1.18 23.12
N ASP A 877 -24.44 -0.91 24.01
CA ASP A 877 -24.70 -0.52 25.40
C ASP A 877 -25.56 0.76 25.51
N SER A 878 -25.54 1.62 24.50
CA SER A 878 -26.33 2.85 24.42
C SER A 878 -27.56 2.69 23.53
N CYS A 879 -28.75 2.86 24.11
CA CYS A 879 -30.01 2.88 23.37
C CYS A 879 -30.19 4.23 22.65
N ASP A 880 -30.00 4.24 21.32
CA ASP A 880 -30.29 5.39 20.46
C ASP A 880 -31.73 5.33 19.95
N MET A 881 -32.62 6.08 20.60
CA MET A 881 -34.04 6.12 20.25
C MET A 881 -34.32 6.67 18.85
N ASN A 882 -33.45 7.51 18.27
CA ASN A 882 -33.64 8.02 16.91
C ASN A 882 -33.35 6.91 15.87
N LYS A 883 -32.31 6.09 16.11
CA LYS A 883 -32.02 4.92 15.27
C LYS A 883 -33.11 3.86 15.36
N ILE A 884 -33.61 3.58 16.56
CA ILE A 884 -34.74 2.66 16.77
C ILE A 884 -36.00 3.17 16.06
N ASP A 885 -36.34 4.46 16.23
CA ASP A 885 -37.48 5.07 15.53
C ASP A 885 -37.32 4.99 14.00
N PHE A 886 -36.14 5.26 13.48
CA PHE A 886 -35.87 5.13 12.05
C PHE A 886 -36.05 3.68 11.57
N ALA A 887 -35.49 2.70 12.29
CA ALA A 887 -35.61 1.30 11.92
C ALA A 887 -37.07 0.79 12.01
N GLU A 888 -37.77 1.05 13.11
CA GLU A 888 -39.10 0.49 13.36
C GLU A 888 -40.22 1.23 12.62
N ASN A 889 -40.14 2.56 12.51
CA ASN A 889 -41.21 3.40 11.97
C ASN A 889 -40.96 3.88 10.54
N VAL A 890 -39.71 3.81 10.04
CA VAL A 890 -39.37 4.23 8.67
C VAL A 890 -38.92 3.05 7.82
N LEU A 891 -37.99 2.22 8.30
CA LEU A 891 -37.54 1.03 7.58
C LEU A 891 -38.44 -0.19 7.80
N HIS A 892 -39.33 -0.12 8.81
CA HIS A 892 -40.33 -1.12 9.18
C HIS A 892 -39.78 -2.49 9.60
N TYR A 893 -38.64 -2.51 10.29
CA TYR A 893 -38.10 -3.73 10.88
C TYR A 893 -37.68 -3.55 12.34
N THR A 894 -37.55 -4.66 13.06
CA THR A 894 -36.99 -4.75 14.40
C THR A 894 -35.95 -5.87 14.45
N PHE A 895 -34.97 -5.75 15.33
CA PHE A 895 -33.90 -6.72 15.48
C PHE A 895 -34.38 -8.02 16.15
N VAL A 896 -33.78 -9.14 15.74
CA VAL A 896 -34.05 -10.47 16.33
C VAL A 896 -32.82 -11.02 17.02
N LYS A 897 -31.72 -11.20 16.28
CA LYS A 897 -30.39 -11.61 16.77
C LYS A 897 -29.35 -11.40 15.68
N THR A 898 -28.08 -11.27 16.06
CA THR A 898 -26.92 -11.43 15.16
C THR A 898 -26.70 -12.93 14.85
N ASP A 899 -25.73 -13.29 14.00
CA ASP A 899 -25.37 -14.68 13.71
C ASP A 899 -26.57 -15.53 13.25
N ALA A 900 -27.23 -15.06 12.20
CA ALA A 900 -28.49 -15.62 11.73
C ALA A 900 -28.33 -16.75 10.69
N SER A 901 -27.14 -16.94 10.08
CA SER A 901 -26.91 -18.00 9.10
C SER A 901 -25.43 -18.34 8.94
N ASP A 902 -25.13 -19.65 8.87
CA ASP A 902 -23.78 -20.18 8.64
C ASP A 902 -23.50 -20.47 7.16
N ASN A 903 -24.56 -20.75 6.39
CA ASN A 903 -24.46 -21.25 5.01
C ASN A 903 -24.89 -20.25 3.92
N GLY A 904 -25.40 -19.09 4.34
CA GLY A 904 -25.77 -17.99 3.45
C GLY A 904 -26.93 -18.28 2.50
N LYS A 905 -27.68 -19.36 2.69
CA LYS A 905 -28.77 -19.74 1.80
C LYS A 905 -30.08 -19.08 2.23
N LEU A 906 -30.74 -18.42 1.30
CA LEU A 906 -32.00 -17.72 1.51
C LEU A 906 -33.16 -18.52 0.90
N THR A 907 -34.28 -18.58 1.64
CA THR A 907 -35.52 -19.24 1.23
C THR A 907 -36.67 -18.25 1.17
N ILE A 908 -37.56 -18.44 0.20
CA ILE A 908 -38.72 -17.57 0.00
C ILE A 908 -39.93 -18.06 0.82
N LEU A 909 -40.79 -17.12 1.20
CA LEU A 909 -42.10 -17.42 1.78
C LEU A 909 -43.15 -17.70 0.67
N THR A 910 -44.15 -18.51 0.96
CA THR A 910 -45.23 -18.86 0.01
C THR A 910 -46.03 -17.65 -0.47
N ASN A 911 -46.05 -16.58 0.31
CA ASN A 911 -46.72 -15.31 -0.02
C ASN A 911 -45.71 -14.19 -0.36
N SER A 912 -44.47 -14.52 -0.69
CA SER A 912 -43.41 -13.55 -1.04
C SER A 912 -43.73 -12.77 -2.32
N ASP A 913 -43.33 -11.50 -2.38
CA ASP A 913 -43.32 -10.67 -3.60
C ASP A 913 -42.11 -11.00 -4.50
N PHE A 914 -41.17 -11.80 -3.99
CA PHE A 914 -39.97 -12.32 -4.66
C PHE A 914 -40.11 -13.82 -4.89
N ASN A 915 -39.55 -14.35 -5.99
CA ASN A 915 -39.78 -15.75 -6.40
C ASN A 915 -38.51 -16.60 -6.53
N SER A 916 -37.34 -16.05 -6.22
CA SER A 916 -36.06 -16.73 -6.42
C SER A 916 -35.28 -16.88 -5.12
N GLU A 917 -34.76 -18.08 -4.89
CA GLU A 917 -33.82 -18.37 -3.80
C GLU A 917 -32.39 -18.18 -4.30
N PHE A 918 -31.50 -17.72 -3.42
CA PHE A 918 -30.09 -17.54 -3.74
C PHE A 918 -29.22 -17.66 -2.49
N ASN A 919 -27.91 -17.76 -2.73
CA ASN A 919 -26.89 -17.85 -1.69
C ASN A 919 -26.00 -16.60 -1.74
N PHE A 920 -25.58 -16.14 -0.57
CA PHE A 920 -24.52 -15.16 -0.41
C PHE A 920 -23.27 -15.77 0.22
N CYS A 921 -22.17 -15.04 0.13
CA CYS A 921 -20.86 -15.49 0.58
C CYS A 921 -20.73 -15.43 2.11
N THR A 922 -20.56 -16.57 2.77
CA THR A 922 -20.29 -16.66 4.24
C THR A 922 -18.91 -17.27 4.56
N LYS A 923 -18.07 -17.46 3.54
CA LYS A 923 -16.77 -18.13 3.65
C LYS A 923 -15.69 -17.32 2.95
N LEU A 924 -14.54 -17.21 3.59
CA LEU A 924 -13.36 -16.56 3.03
C LEU A 924 -12.97 -17.20 1.69
N ASN A 925 -12.61 -16.36 0.71
CA ASN A 925 -12.20 -16.76 -0.63
C ASN A 925 -11.47 -15.59 -1.33
N GLN A 926 -11.02 -15.81 -2.57
CA GLN A 926 -10.23 -14.84 -3.36
C GLN A 926 -11.06 -13.80 -4.13
N SER A 927 -12.39 -13.92 -4.16
CA SER A 927 -13.24 -13.13 -5.07
C SER A 927 -14.28 -12.25 -4.38
N LEU A 928 -14.74 -12.63 -3.19
CA LEU A 928 -15.76 -11.93 -2.41
C LEU A 928 -15.39 -11.96 -0.93
N TYR A 929 -15.60 -10.83 -0.24
CA TYR A 929 -15.54 -10.81 1.22
C TYR A 929 -16.59 -11.77 1.80
N ALA A 930 -16.34 -12.29 3.00
CA ALA A 930 -17.26 -13.17 3.70
C ALA A 930 -18.24 -12.34 4.53
N VAL A 931 -19.46 -12.82 4.69
CA VAL A 931 -20.44 -12.28 5.64
C VAL A 931 -20.64 -13.35 6.71
N GLU A 932 -19.90 -13.25 7.79
CA GLU A 932 -19.79 -14.29 8.82
C GLU A 932 -21.00 -14.37 9.75
N VAL A 933 -21.49 -13.23 10.25
CA VAL A 933 -22.52 -13.16 11.29
C VAL A 933 -23.65 -12.20 10.88
N PRO A 934 -24.37 -12.48 9.78
CA PRO A 934 -25.44 -11.61 9.32
C PRO A 934 -26.55 -11.49 10.36
N ASP A 935 -27.16 -10.31 10.47
CA ASP A 935 -28.29 -10.10 11.37
C ASP A 935 -29.57 -10.79 10.90
N ALA A 936 -30.49 -11.06 11.83
CA ALA A 936 -31.89 -11.35 11.55
C ALA A 936 -32.78 -10.16 11.96
N ILE A 937 -33.71 -9.79 11.06
CA ILE A 937 -34.65 -8.68 11.27
C ILE A 937 -36.09 -9.10 10.98
N ASN A 938 -37.01 -8.80 11.87
CA ASN A 938 -38.43 -9.09 11.67
C ASN A 938 -39.21 -7.83 11.28
N CYS A 939 -40.35 -7.97 10.62
CA CYS A 939 -41.14 -6.81 10.21
C CYS A 939 -41.93 -6.20 11.37
N THR A 940 -41.98 -4.86 11.43
CA THR A 940 -42.91 -4.11 12.28
C THR A 940 -44.22 -3.83 11.52
N LYS A 941 -45.09 -2.97 12.08
CA LYS A 941 -46.43 -2.70 11.53
C LYS A 941 -46.35 -2.21 10.08
N GLY A 942 -47.03 -2.93 9.18
CA GLY A 942 -47.09 -2.62 7.75
C GLY A 942 -45.97 -3.23 6.91
N GLY A 943 -44.91 -3.74 7.56
CA GLY A 943 -43.85 -4.49 6.89
C GLY A 943 -44.26 -5.94 6.60
N LYS A 944 -43.49 -6.59 5.73
CA LYS A 944 -43.66 -7.99 5.34
C LYS A 944 -42.30 -8.65 5.15
N VAL A 945 -42.11 -9.82 5.75
CA VAL A 945 -40.91 -10.64 5.54
C VAL A 945 -40.98 -11.29 4.15
N GLN A 946 -39.88 -11.23 3.40
CA GLN A 946 -39.76 -11.82 2.06
C GLN A 946 -38.85 -13.06 2.05
N PHE A 947 -37.71 -12.95 2.72
CA PHE A 947 -36.69 -14.01 2.78
C PHE A 947 -36.47 -14.46 4.21
N ARG A 948 -36.12 -15.74 4.36
CA ARG A 948 -35.60 -16.33 5.59
C ARG A 948 -34.30 -17.05 5.32
N PHE A 949 -33.38 -17.01 6.27
CA PHE A 949 -32.21 -17.89 6.25
C PHE A 949 -32.67 -19.35 6.33
N SER A 950 -32.12 -20.20 5.46
CA SER A 950 -32.62 -21.55 5.26
C SER A 950 -32.33 -22.49 6.43
N ASP A 951 -31.24 -22.23 7.15
CA ASP A 951 -30.74 -22.98 8.30
C ASP A 951 -31.44 -22.57 9.59
N SER A 952 -31.46 -21.27 9.93
CA SER A 952 -32.09 -20.78 11.17
C SER A 952 -33.60 -20.54 11.06
N LYS A 953 -34.13 -20.47 9.83
CA LYS A 953 -35.50 -20.03 9.52
C LYS A 953 -35.79 -18.59 9.96
N LEU A 954 -34.79 -17.80 10.35
CA LEU A 954 -34.99 -16.43 10.79
C LEU A 954 -35.21 -15.49 9.60
N PRO A 955 -36.05 -14.46 9.74
CA PRO A 955 -36.23 -13.41 8.74
C PRO A 955 -34.92 -12.70 8.34
N ALA A 956 -34.69 -12.55 7.04
CA ALA A 956 -33.48 -11.96 6.45
C ALA A 956 -33.75 -10.70 5.62
N CYS A 957 -35.01 -10.47 5.23
CA CYS A 957 -35.38 -9.32 4.42
C CYS A 957 -36.83 -8.93 4.69
N VAL A 958 -37.05 -7.63 4.87
CA VAL A 958 -38.33 -7.00 5.14
C VAL A 958 -38.61 -5.97 4.06
N THR A 959 -39.86 -5.92 3.62
CA THR A 959 -40.34 -4.88 2.71
C THR A 959 -41.47 -4.09 3.32
N TYR A 960 -41.60 -2.84 2.91
CA TYR A 960 -42.74 -2.00 3.24
C TYR A 960 -43.42 -1.46 1.99
N ARG A 961 -44.75 -1.34 2.05
CA ARG A 961 -45.58 -0.80 0.98
C ARG A 961 -46.66 0.10 1.58
N GLY A 962 -46.38 1.40 1.60
CA GLY A 962 -47.30 2.42 2.10
C GLY A 962 -47.17 3.72 1.30
N LEU A 963 -46.94 4.83 2.01
CA LEU A 963 -46.69 6.15 1.39
C LEU A 963 -45.47 6.12 0.46
N TYR A 964 -44.46 5.35 0.84
CA TYR A 964 -43.26 5.02 0.09
C TYR A 964 -43.07 3.49 0.10
N LYS A 965 -41.99 3.02 -0.52
CA LYS A 965 -41.62 1.60 -0.52
C LYS A 965 -40.18 1.41 -0.10
N SER A 966 -39.92 0.33 0.63
CA SER A 966 -38.57 -0.07 0.99
C SER A 966 -38.38 -1.58 0.87
N VAL A 967 -37.16 -1.98 0.54
CA VAL A 967 -36.63 -3.35 0.63
C VAL A 967 -35.38 -3.27 1.48
N VAL A 968 -35.40 -3.91 2.64
CA VAL A 968 -34.32 -3.90 3.62
C VAL A 968 -33.86 -5.32 3.86
N ALA A 969 -32.59 -5.62 3.63
CA ALA A 969 -32.03 -6.97 3.76
C ALA A 969 -30.77 -6.99 4.63
N THR A 970 -30.63 -8.04 5.43
CA THR A 970 -29.46 -8.28 6.29
C THR A 970 -28.38 -9.12 5.62
N PHE A 971 -28.46 -9.26 4.30
CA PHE A 971 -27.42 -9.82 3.46
C PHE A 971 -27.03 -8.76 2.42
N PRO A 972 -25.75 -8.43 2.26
CA PRO A 972 -25.31 -7.50 1.24
C PRO A 972 -25.58 -8.01 -0.17
N PHE A 973 -26.10 -7.16 -1.05
CA PHE A 973 -26.39 -7.54 -2.44
C PHE A 973 -25.14 -8.02 -3.20
N GLU A 974 -24.03 -7.33 -3.00
CA GLU A 974 -22.75 -7.56 -3.64
C GLU A 974 -22.08 -8.88 -3.21
N SER A 975 -22.52 -9.44 -2.08
CA SER A 975 -22.08 -10.74 -1.54
C SER A 975 -22.86 -11.94 -2.11
N ILE A 976 -23.99 -11.71 -2.81
CA ILE A 976 -24.74 -12.76 -3.52
C ILE A 976 -23.81 -13.39 -4.56
N LEU A 977 -23.64 -14.72 -4.54
CA LEU A 977 -22.57 -15.41 -5.27
C LEU A 977 -22.66 -15.23 -6.80
N TYR A 978 -23.83 -15.53 -7.38
CA TYR A 978 -24.00 -15.57 -8.83
C TYR A 978 -24.60 -14.28 -9.38
N GLU A 979 -24.04 -13.80 -10.50
CA GLU A 979 -24.53 -12.62 -11.20
C GLU A 979 -25.99 -12.75 -11.64
N SER A 980 -26.40 -13.94 -12.08
CA SER A 980 -27.80 -14.23 -12.44
C SER A 980 -28.75 -13.95 -11.27
N ASN A 981 -28.34 -14.28 -10.05
CA ASN A 981 -29.16 -14.10 -8.85
C ASN A 981 -29.20 -12.62 -8.42
N ARG A 982 -28.06 -11.91 -8.52
CA ARG A 982 -28.00 -10.46 -8.35
C ARG A 982 -28.94 -9.75 -9.33
N ASN A 983 -28.86 -10.08 -10.61
CA ASN A 983 -29.74 -9.53 -11.64
C ASN A 983 -31.22 -9.79 -11.34
N LYS A 984 -31.55 -11.01 -10.89
CA LYS A 984 -32.91 -11.40 -10.56
C LYS A 984 -33.45 -10.65 -9.34
N PHE A 985 -32.69 -10.59 -8.25
CA PHE A 985 -33.07 -9.86 -7.03
C PHE A 985 -33.28 -8.36 -7.33
N MET A 986 -32.32 -7.71 -8.01
CA MET A 986 -32.43 -6.29 -8.37
C MET A 986 -33.66 -6.02 -9.26
N SER A 987 -33.90 -6.88 -10.26
CA SER A 987 -35.08 -6.75 -11.12
C SER A 987 -36.39 -6.87 -10.32
N GLU A 988 -36.46 -7.78 -9.35
CA GLU A 988 -37.66 -7.97 -8.52
C GLU A 988 -37.88 -6.81 -7.54
N THR A 989 -36.80 -6.28 -6.95
CA THR A 989 -36.82 -5.06 -6.14
C THR A 989 -37.37 -3.87 -6.92
N LEU A 990 -36.85 -3.61 -8.13
CA LEU A 990 -37.29 -2.48 -8.94
C LEU A 990 -38.74 -2.66 -9.42
N SER A 991 -39.16 -3.88 -9.77
CA SER A 991 -40.58 -4.18 -10.07
C SER A 991 -41.50 -4.03 -8.86
N PHE A 992 -41.04 -4.37 -7.65
CA PHE A 992 -41.78 -4.10 -6.41
C PHE A 992 -42.04 -2.60 -6.24
N PHE A 993 -41.06 -1.76 -6.58
CA PHE A 993 -41.19 -0.29 -6.60
C PHE A 993 -42.17 0.23 -7.66
N GLU A 994 -42.24 -0.38 -8.85
CA GLU A 994 -43.20 0.00 -9.91
C GLU A 994 -44.67 -0.27 -9.51
N ASN A 995 -44.94 -1.39 -8.86
CA ASN A 995 -46.32 -1.89 -8.67
C ASN A 995 -47.16 -1.07 -7.68
N ASN A 996 -47.83 0.02 -8.09
CA ASN A 996 -49.26 0.35 -7.84
C ASN A 996 -49.64 1.82 -8.20
N GLU A 997 -50.78 1.96 -8.86
CA GLU A 997 -51.67 3.13 -9.02
C GLU A 997 -51.08 4.55 -8.88
N ARG A 998 -50.08 4.92 -9.70
CA ARG A 998 -49.98 6.33 -10.09
C ARG A 998 -51.19 6.64 -10.98
N LYS A 999 -52.23 7.29 -10.42
CA LYS A 999 -53.23 8.03 -11.22
C LYS A 999 -52.47 9.09 -12.00
N VAL A 1000 -52.02 8.72 -13.21
CA VAL A 1000 -51.42 9.64 -14.17
C VAL A 1000 -52.49 10.65 -14.54
N LYS A 1001 -52.42 11.85 -13.95
CA LYS A 1001 -53.02 13.04 -14.58
C LYS A 1001 -52.24 13.27 -15.86
N LYS A 1002 -52.74 12.75 -16.98
CA LYS A 1002 -52.30 13.13 -18.32
C LYS A 1002 -52.40 14.66 -18.41
N ARG A 1003 -51.26 15.35 -18.38
CA ARG A 1003 -51.14 16.73 -18.83
C ARG A 1003 -51.14 16.69 -20.36
N THR A 1004 -52.33 16.73 -20.95
CA THR A 1004 -52.49 16.95 -22.39
C THR A 1004 -52.07 18.38 -22.69
N VAL A 1005 -50.86 18.59 -23.21
CA VAL A 1005 -50.49 19.86 -23.84
C VAL A 1005 -51.10 19.85 -25.23
N ALA A 1006 -52.26 20.47 -25.36
CA ALA A 1006 -52.88 20.72 -26.66
C ALA A 1006 -52.03 21.74 -27.42
N ALA A 1007 -51.40 21.29 -28.51
CA ALA A 1007 -50.86 22.16 -29.53
C ALA A 1007 -52.01 22.97 -30.15
N LYS A 1008 -52.06 24.28 -29.90
CA LYS A 1008 -52.87 25.21 -30.68
C LYS A 1008 -51.96 26.05 -31.58
N SER A 1009 -51.93 25.66 -32.84
CA SER A 1009 -51.59 26.55 -33.94
C SER A 1009 -52.70 27.60 -34.09
N SER A 1010 -52.34 28.88 -34.12
CA SER A 1010 -53.19 29.88 -34.74
C SER A 1010 -52.34 31.05 -35.24
N SER A 1011 -52.09 31.02 -36.55
CA SER A 1011 -51.73 32.19 -37.32
C SER A 1011 -52.93 33.15 -37.39
N LYS A 1012 -52.73 34.44 -37.08
CA LYS A 1012 -53.43 35.54 -37.75
C LYS A 1012 -52.83 36.91 -37.40
N LYS A 1013 -52.32 37.55 -38.45
CA LYS A 1013 -52.06 39.00 -38.58
C LYS A 1013 -53.24 39.84 -38.09
N LYS A 1014 -52.97 40.98 -37.44
CA LYS A 1014 -53.47 42.30 -37.88
C LYS A 1014 -52.84 43.46 -37.11
N SER A 1015 -52.49 44.46 -37.91
CA SER A 1015 -52.07 45.82 -37.60
C SER A 1015 -53.16 46.62 -36.86
N VAL A 1016 -52.74 47.66 -36.13
CA VAL A 1016 -53.09 49.09 -36.33
C VAL A 1016 -52.79 49.91 -35.07
N ALA A 1017 -52.09 51.02 -35.29
CA ALA A 1017 -51.75 52.05 -34.33
C ALA A 1017 -52.96 52.91 -33.90
N LYS A 1018 -52.93 53.45 -32.66
CA LYS A 1018 -53.39 54.82 -32.38
C LYS A 1018 -52.90 55.39 -31.03
N LYS A 1019 -52.33 56.59 -31.12
CA LYS A 1019 -51.83 57.51 -30.08
C LYS A 1019 -52.94 58.11 -29.19
N LYS A 1020 -52.61 58.42 -27.92
CA LYS A 1020 -52.72 59.75 -27.22
C LYS A 1020 -52.34 59.58 -25.73
N LYS A 1021 -51.19 60.06 -25.24
CA LYS A 1021 -50.82 61.42 -24.74
C LYS A 1021 -51.58 61.93 -23.48
N LYS A 1022 -50.86 62.03 -22.35
CA LYS A 1022 -50.79 63.14 -21.35
C LYS A 1022 -49.38 63.06 -20.70
N ASN A 1023 -48.40 63.92 -21.03
CA ASN A 1023 -48.02 65.24 -20.42
C ASN A 1023 -47.99 65.22 -18.88
N LYS A 1024 -47.01 65.72 -18.10
CA LYS A 1024 -45.74 66.50 -18.20
C LYS A 1024 -45.05 66.27 -16.80
N THR A 1025 -43.74 66.37 -16.53
CA THR A 1025 -42.86 67.57 -16.48
C THR A 1025 -41.46 67.06 -16.02
N VAL A 1026 -40.38 67.04 -16.82
CA VAL A 1026 -39.32 68.05 -17.11
C VAL A 1026 -38.36 68.40 -15.94
N LYS A 1027 -37.08 67.98 -16.03
CA LYS A 1027 -35.83 68.78 -16.26
C LYS A 1027 -34.63 67.81 -16.28
N LYS A 1028 -33.92 67.59 -17.42
CA LYS A 1028 -32.77 68.35 -18.02
C LYS A 1028 -31.53 68.32 -17.10
N ARG A 1029 -30.29 68.00 -17.54
CA ARG A 1029 -29.56 68.04 -18.83
C ARG A 1029 -28.28 67.16 -18.66
N LYS A 1030 -27.85 66.31 -19.63
CA LYS A 1030 -26.90 66.58 -20.76
C LYS A 1030 -25.46 66.84 -20.23
N VAL A 1031 -24.37 66.22 -20.71
CA VAL A 1031 -23.91 66.00 -22.10
C VAL A 1031 -22.87 64.83 -22.15
N SER A 1032 -22.83 64.15 -23.30
CA SER A 1032 -21.95 63.10 -23.84
C SER A 1032 -20.51 63.58 -24.21
N PRO A 1033 -19.71 62.90 -25.06
CA PRO A 1033 -19.42 61.46 -25.20
C PRO A 1033 -17.89 61.16 -25.21
N ARG A 1034 -17.53 59.91 -24.90
CA ARG A 1034 -16.68 59.07 -25.76
C ARG A 1034 -17.09 57.62 -25.57
#